data_AF-A0A940FT99-F1
#
_entry.id   AF-A0A940FT99-F1
#
_cell.length_a   1.000
_cell.length_b   1.000
_cell.length_c   1.000
_cell.angle_alpha   90.00
_cell.angle_beta   90.00
_cell.angle_gamma   90.00
#
_symmetry.space_group_name_H-M   'P 1'
#
loop_
_entity.id
_entity.type
_entity.pdbx_description
1 polymer ?
#
loop_
_entity_poly.entity_id
_entity_poly.type
_entity_poly.pdbx_seq_one_letter_code
_entity_poly.pdbx_strand_id
1 'polypeptide(L)'
;MKRILLLALVLLGLFGSSSAQNVFDPADPTVRYSSSATYGTAQKPDSNIAGIQKWVSTSTNGVSSGSGAFATLAGTYKAYFINYFGTRLAFRVKFPKTWTSADDGKKYPMALFLHGAGEVACPSNGGIYNNEKQLVLGGKVFGQRVEDNLFEGFLIYPQLRSGSGCWGEWGSGPNPNYNTIFAFIDSLVKYVKADNDRLFVYGLSGGGIGTWELAENYPQRVAKIAPTSAAGVPMAWTNLLEIPIWLATGGKDGNPDTLMAKYTETNLVSLGANMRRTMYPDLGHSCWDRHWAEPDFLPYMNSTHKANPLIYFNRFEFCPDSAVTAKLGITAKFYDYEWQKDGVTIATSYGTGNPANNTRTNTITSNGVGIVSNFGSGGNDITIKAFGTYRVRFRRIPGGPWSDWSMNPAVISPKAVTQTPPIQIVGTNSRVVPTLDGKTKTQLQLPAGFLNYQWVRTTDNVIVNSSQIYDAPAGTYKAKYSEPYGCGTNFSEVFRVVNAAGTPKPDAAKNLAVTVLSQSSLRLDWADNPNAGTNEIGFEIYRATKAGGPYTFVALTNANVINYTDTALVPNTNYYYVVRAVAETGAAAASNESTGKTEVDNQPPSAPYNLEYRGSTSTSVTLRWAAATDNSGISRYDIYANGQKLYSTPNLTFVVANLDSLVTYSFYVKAVDKAGNQSVNSNQINGFTHRQGLNYKYYNGSYSTLPNFNNLTPVKTGIMDTVNSGQGVRTQDDNFAFLWEGLVYIPVAGNWTFETASDDGSKLYIDVPYSNGATALVNNDGAHSLTTKTGTKFLTAGYHIIAITYAEVTGAGEEISLYWSNNVGLARERIPKNFFSIGDAFVAPTINSPSSLVATPTAYNKINLTWVDNSTDETGFEIVRSTSLTGTYLPVVTTAANAISYTDSGLNANTKYFYKIRAIGVSGLSPFVFTVPEANYPFNNNFNEANGGATLSANSISFNTDRAEGSHSIQFNASGDYVTLGAGNAFPSLGGYDKRTVAIW
;
A
#
# COMPACT_ATOMS: atom_id res chain seq x y z
N MET A 1 38.93 -70.57 -47.38
CA MET A 1 39.33 -69.34 -46.65
C MET A 1 38.12 -68.69 -45.95
N LYS A 2 37.59 -69.30 -44.86
CA LYS A 2 36.38 -68.79 -44.16
C LYS A 2 36.37 -69.06 -42.63
N ARG A 3 37.54 -69.10 -41.97
CA ARG A 3 37.64 -69.39 -40.51
C ARG A 3 38.63 -68.52 -39.70
N ILE A 4 39.26 -67.51 -40.30
CA ILE A 4 40.22 -66.63 -39.57
C ILE A 4 39.60 -65.27 -39.16
N LEU A 5 38.57 -64.78 -39.86
CA LEU A 5 37.91 -63.51 -39.48
C LEU A 5 37.04 -63.59 -38.21
N LEU A 6 36.69 -64.78 -37.71
CA LEU A 6 35.77 -64.91 -36.57
C LEU A 6 36.46 -64.76 -35.20
N LEU A 7 37.78 -64.94 -35.10
CA LEU A 7 38.52 -64.69 -33.84
C LEU A 7 38.83 -63.19 -33.62
N ALA A 8 38.92 -62.40 -34.69
CA ALA A 8 39.23 -60.97 -34.59
C ALA A 8 38.07 -60.13 -34.05
N LEU A 9 36.81 -60.54 -34.24
CA LEU A 9 35.64 -59.82 -33.71
C LEU A 9 35.28 -60.18 -32.26
N VAL A 10 35.76 -61.31 -31.72
CA VAL A 10 35.42 -61.73 -30.34
C VAL A 10 36.39 -61.14 -29.30
N LEU A 11 37.63 -60.80 -29.67
CA LEU A 11 38.58 -60.14 -28.76
C LEU A 11 38.35 -58.62 -28.58
N LEU A 12 37.53 -57.98 -29.41
CA LEU A 12 37.16 -56.55 -29.27
C LEU A 12 35.97 -56.32 -28.33
N GLY A 13 35.31 -57.38 -27.84
CA GLY A 13 34.19 -57.31 -26.90
C GLY A 13 34.57 -57.25 -25.41
N LEU A 14 35.87 -57.15 -25.08
CA LEU A 14 36.38 -57.16 -23.70
C LEU A 14 37.11 -55.88 -23.28
N PHE A 15 36.90 -54.77 -24.00
CA PHE A 15 37.14 -53.46 -23.40
C PHE A 15 36.00 -53.15 -22.44
N GLY A 16 36.31 -53.23 -21.15
CA GLY A 16 35.32 -53.22 -20.09
C GLY A 16 34.37 -52.04 -20.17
N SER A 17 33.10 -52.29 -19.83
CA SER A 17 32.17 -51.25 -19.43
C SER A 17 32.79 -50.45 -18.29
N SER A 18 33.42 -49.32 -18.61
CA SER A 18 33.84 -48.34 -17.62
C SER A 18 32.59 -47.73 -17.00
N SER A 19 32.09 -48.39 -15.97
CA SER A 19 31.19 -47.78 -14.99
C SER A 19 31.82 -46.45 -14.58
N ALA A 20 31.22 -45.34 -15.02
CA ALA A 20 31.77 -44.01 -14.83
C ALA A 20 32.06 -43.82 -13.35
N GLN A 21 33.35 -43.77 -13.00
CA GLN A 21 33.79 -43.80 -11.61
C GLN A 21 33.19 -42.59 -10.88
N ASN A 22 32.52 -42.84 -9.76
CA ASN A 22 31.99 -41.75 -8.95
C ASN A 22 33.16 -40.88 -8.48
N VAL A 23 33.18 -39.62 -8.93
CA VAL A 23 34.22 -38.64 -8.58
C VAL A 23 33.98 -38.05 -7.18
N PHE A 24 32.74 -38.12 -6.69
CA PHE A 24 32.32 -37.55 -5.41
C PHE A 24 32.57 -38.54 -4.26
N ASP A 25 33.37 -38.10 -3.28
CA ASP A 25 33.75 -38.89 -2.12
C ASP A 25 33.88 -37.97 -0.89
N PRO A 26 33.09 -38.15 0.19
CA PRO A 26 33.22 -37.34 1.40
C PRO A 26 34.54 -37.62 2.14
N ALA A 27 35.25 -38.70 1.86
CA ALA A 27 36.59 -38.96 2.39
C ALA A 27 37.69 -38.17 1.67
N ASP A 28 37.37 -37.45 0.57
CA ASP A 28 38.38 -36.70 -0.19
C ASP A 28 39.18 -35.72 0.69
N PRO A 29 40.53 -35.79 0.68
CA PRO A 29 41.37 -34.86 1.42
C PRO A 29 41.38 -33.48 0.74
N THR A 30 41.51 -32.41 1.54
CA THR A 30 41.76 -31.07 0.99
C THR A 30 43.21 -31.00 0.50
N VAL A 31 43.42 -31.17 -0.81
CA VAL A 31 44.75 -31.04 -1.45
C VAL A 31 45.07 -29.55 -1.65
N ARG A 32 46.27 -29.12 -1.23
CA ARG A 32 46.71 -27.72 -1.38
C ARG A 32 47.32 -27.49 -2.76
N TYR A 33 46.95 -26.37 -3.40
CA TYR A 33 47.56 -25.95 -4.66
C TYR A 33 49.05 -25.64 -4.47
N SER A 34 49.88 -26.08 -5.41
CA SER A 34 51.29 -25.68 -5.51
C SER A 34 51.64 -25.27 -6.93
N SER A 35 52.08 -24.02 -7.09
CA SER A 35 52.53 -23.49 -8.39
C SER A 35 53.79 -24.20 -8.90
N SER A 36 54.62 -24.75 -8.02
CA SER A 36 55.85 -25.48 -8.35
C SER A 36 55.65 -26.97 -8.65
N ALA A 37 54.45 -27.53 -8.39
CA ALA A 37 54.14 -28.90 -8.77
C ALA A 37 54.05 -29.07 -10.30
N THR A 38 54.25 -30.30 -10.77
CA THR A 38 54.10 -30.66 -12.20
C THR A 38 52.63 -30.52 -12.62
N TYR A 39 52.39 -30.00 -13.83
CA TYR A 39 51.04 -29.89 -14.37
C TYR A 39 50.38 -31.26 -14.56
N GLY A 40 49.10 -31.38 -14.21
CA GLY A 40 48.36 -32.65 -14.20
C GLY A 40 48.49 -33.47 -12.91
N THR A 41 49.28 -33.01 -11.92
CA THR A 41 49.36 -33.66 -10.59
C THR A 41 48.20 -33.24 -9.68
N ALA A 42 47.97 -33.97 -8.58
CA ALA A 42 46.93 -33.62 -7.60
C ALA A 42 47.09 -32.20 -7.01
N GLN A 43 48.32 -31.69 -6.88
CA GLN A 43 48.61 -30.33 -6.40
C GLN A 43 48.56 -29.25 -7.49
N LYS A 44 48.48 -29.62 -8.78
CA LYS A 44 48.35 -28.72 -9.93
C LYS A 44 47.60 -29.41 -11.09
N PRO A 45 46.30 -29.72 -10.91
CA PRO A 45 45.51 -30.51 -11.86
C PRO A 45 45.23 -29.77 -13.17
N ASP A 46 44.98 -30.52 -14.26
CA ASP A 46 44.78 -29.95 -15.59
C ASP A 46 43.34 -29.45 -15.78
N SER A 47 43.16 -28.12 -15.79
CA SER A 47 41.88 -27.46 -16.00
C SER A 47 41.23 -27.66 -17.39
N ASN A 48 41.93 -28.26 -18.34
CA ASN A 48 41.43 -28.54 -19.69
C ASN A 48 40.79 -29.92 -19.82
N ILE A 49 41.00 -30.85 -18.89
CA ILE A 49 40.32 -32.15 -18.89
C ILE A 49 38.82 -31.93 -18.82
N ALA A 50 38.07 -32.49 -19.79
CA ALA A 50 36.62 -32.36 -19.87
C ALA A 50 35.91 -33.21 -18.81
N GLY A 51 34.77 -32.72 -18.31
CA GLY A 51 34.01 -33.39 -17.25
C GLY A 51 34.42 -32.98 -15.84
N ILE A 52 34.03 -33.77 -14.84
CA ILE A 52 34.24 -33.50 -13.41
C ILE A 52 35.51 -34.17 -12.91
N GLN A 53 36.30 -33.45 -12.12
CA GLN A 53 37.51 -33.95 -11.47
C GLN A 53 37.64 -33.42 -10.03
N LYS A 54 38.45 -34.13 -9.22
CA LYS A 54 38.89 -33.65 -7.90
C LYS A 54 39.81 -32.43 -8.09
N TRP A 55 39.74 -31.46 -7.18
CA TRP A 55 40.43 -30.17 -7.33
C TRP A 55 41.26 -29.77 -6.11
N VAL A 56 42.09 -28.76 -6.31
CA VAL A 56 42.97 -28.16 -5.29
C VAL A 56 42.25 -27.10 -4.46
N SER A 57 42.90 -26.69 -3.36
CA SER A 57 42.51 -25.62 -2.45
C SER A 57 43.62 -24.58 -2.37
N THR A 58 43.36 -23.35 -2.79
CA THR A 58 44.28 -22.21 -2.61
C THR A 58 43.91 -21.45 -1.34
N SER A 59 44.84 -21.38 -0.37
CA SER A 59 44.57 -20.80 0.94
C SER A 59 44.10 -19.35 0.84
N THR A 60 42.93 -19.06 1.41
CA THR A 60 42.34 -17.71 1.40
C THR A 60 42.24 -17.13 2.81
N ASN A 61 42.61 -15.84 2.95
CA ASN A 61 42.47 -15.09 4.20
C ASN A 61 41.01 -15.07 4.68
N GLY A 62 40.78 -15.39 5.95
CA GLY A 62 39.45 -15.55 6.55
C GLY A 62 38.80 -16.93 6.33
N VAL A 63 39.39 -17.82 5.52
CA VAL A 63 38.90 -19.18 5.27
C VAL A 63 39.86 -20.22 5.85
N SER A 64 41.00 -20.47 5.18
CA SER A 64 42.03 -21.41 5.64
C SER A 64 43.19 -20.77 6.39
N SER A 65 43.33 -19.45 6.34
CA SER A 65 44.49 -18.72 6.87
C SER A 65 44.11 -17.34 7.41
N GLY A 66 44.92 -16.80 8.33
CA GLY A 66 44.75 -15.47 8.91
C GLY A 66 43.78 -15.42 10.11
N SER A 67 43.58 -14.22 10.65
CA SER A 67 42.73 -14.02 11.84
C SER A 67 41.26 -14.29 11.52
N GLY A 68 40.54 -14.94 12.45
CA GLY A 68 39.12 -15.30 12.29
C GLY A 68 38.83 -16.47 11.35
N ALA A 69 39.85 -17.07 10.74
CA ALA A 69 39.73 -18.20 9.82
C ALA A 69 39.01 -19.42 10.45
N PHE A 70 38.27 -20.16 9.63
CA PHE A 70 37.53 -21.36 10.03
C PHE A 70 38.16 -22.62 9.41
N ALA A 71 39.49 -22.68 9.39
CA ALA A 71 40.27 -23.64 8.61
C ALA A 71 39.86 -25.12 8.78
N THR A 72 39.59 -25.55 10.02
CA THR A 72 39.11 -26.91 10.31
C THR A 72 37.77 -27.20 9.61
N LEU A 73 36.81 -26.28 9.73
CA LEU A 73 35.50 -26.40 9.07
C LEU A 73 35.64 -26.27 7.55
N ALA A 74 36.48 -25.37 7.04
CA ALA A 74 36.76 -25.23 5.61
C ALA A 74 37.32 -26.53 5.00
N GLY A 75 38.17 -27.25 5.74
CA GLY A 75 38.72 -28.55 5.36
C GLY A 75 37.69 -29.69 5.27
N THR A 76 36.49 -29.52 5.85
CA THR A 76 35.38 -30.49 5.70
C THR A 76 34.68 -30.38 4.34
N TYR A 77 34.85 -29.27 3.61
CA TYR A 77 34.34 -29.11 2.26
C TYR A 77 35.25 -29.84 1.26
N LYS A 78 34.66 -30.56 0.32
CA LYS A 78 35.35 -31.28 -0.75
C LYS A 78 35.51 -30.38 -1.97
N ALA A 79 36.65 -30.48 -2.64
CA ALA A 79 37.04 -29.61 -3.75
C ALA A 79 36.86 -30.34 -5.09
N TYR A 80 36.00 -29.80 -5.95
CA TYR A 80 35.73 -30.34 -7.28
C TYR A 80 35.89 -29.25 -8.33
N PHE A 81 36.00 -29.67 -9.59
CA PHE A 81 36.07 -28.79 -10.75
C PHE A 81 35.40 -29.47 -11.92
N ILE A 82 34.77 -28.68 -12.79
CA ILE A 82 34.19 -29.15 -14.04
C ILE A 82 34.65 -28.27 -15.20
N ASN A 83 35.03 -28.91 -16.31
CA ASN A 83 35.14 -28.27 -17.61
C ASN A 83 33.99 -28.77 -18.50
N TYR A 84 32.97 -27.93 -18.65
CA TYR A 84 31.75 -28.23 -19.41
C TYR A 84 31.74 -27.39 -20.69
N PHE A 85 32.04 -28.03 -21.82
CA PHE A 85 32.17 -27.39 -23.14
C PHE A 85 33.04 -26.11 -23.14
N GLY A 86 34.17 -26.15 -22.42
CA GLY A 86 35.11 -25.03 -22.30
C GLY A 86 34.81 -24.06 -21.14
N THR A 87 33.61 -24.12 -20.55
CA THR A 87 33.26 -23.37 -19.34
C THR A 87 33.82 -24.07 -18.11
N ARG A 88 34.56 -23.34 -17.27
CA ARG A 88 35.40 -23.91 -16.21
C ARG A 88 35.04 -23.31 -14.87
N LEU A 89 34.44 -24.12 -14.00
CA LEU A 89 34.06 -23.72 -12.64
C LEU A 89 34.66 -24.68 -11.62
N ALA A 90 35.25 -24.12 -10.57
CA ALA A 90 35.58 -24.86 -9.36
C ALA A 90 34.40 -24.84 -8.39
N PHE A 91 34.31 -25.85 -7.54
CA PHE A 91 33.25 -26.04 -6.56
C PHE A 91 33.84 -26.42 -5.20
N ARG A 92 33.12 -26.03 -4.14
CA ARG A 92 33.24 -26.62 -2.80
C ARG A 92 31.89 -27.21 -2.43
N VAL A 93 31.90 -28.49 -2.09
CA VAL A 93 30.69 -29.22 -1.70
C VAL A 93 30.83 -29.66 -0.26
N LYS A 94 29.83 -29.40 0.57
CA LYS A 94 29.69 -30.04 1.88
C LYS A 94 28.63 -31.12 1.77
N PHE A 95 28.99 -32.33 2.19
CA PHE A 95 28.09 -33.48 2.20
C PHE A 95 27.19 -33.44 3.45
N PRO A 96 25.98 -34.00 3.38
CA PRO A 96 25.14 -34.26 4.55
C PRO A 96 25.88 -35.14 5.55
N LYS A 97 25.68 -34.93 6.86
CA LYS A 97 26.43 -35.66 7.90
C LYS A 97 26.05 -37.13 7.97
N THR A 98 24.81 -37.49 7.60
CA THR A 98 24.34 -38.88 7.54
C THR A 98 24.55 -39.55 6.18
N TRP A 99 25.15 -38.87 5.20
CA TRP A 99 25.47 -39.48 3.91
C TRP A 99 26.56 -40.54 4.10
N THR A 100 26.28 -41.77 3.66
CA THR A 100 27.19 -42.92 3.85
C THR A 100 27.50 -43.66 2.55
N SER A 101 26.50 -43.83 1.68
CA SER A 101 26.63 -44.49 0.39
C SER A 101 25.54 -44.04 -0.57
N ALA A 102 25.72 -44.32 -1.86
CA ALA A 102 24.69 -44.08 -2.86
C ALA A 102 23.52 -45.09 -2.82
N ASP A 103 23.44 -46.01 -1.85
CA ASP A 103 22.48 -47.12 -1.82
C ASP A 103 21.45 -47.07 -0.66
N ASP A 104 21.60 -46.16 0.29
CA ASP A 104 20.81 -46.00 1.53
C ASP A 104 19.29 -45.68 1.39
N GLY A 105 18.74 -45.70 0.17
CA GLY A 105 17.36 -45.31 -0.14
C GLY A 105 16.99 -43.82 0.05
N LYS A 106 17.87 -42.97 0.60
CA LYS A 106 17.57 -41.59 0.99
C LYS A 106 17.98 -40.58 -0.09
N LYS A 107 17.14 -39.57 -0.34
CA LYS A 107 17.50 -38.38 -1.14
C LYS A 107 17.79 -37.21 -0.22
N TYR A 108 18.73 -36.36 -0.60
CA TYR A 108 19.19 -35.23 0.22
C TYR A 108 18.94 -33.88 -0.47
N PRO A 109 18.32 -32.89 0.20
CA PRO A 109 18.10 -31.55 -0.37
C PRO A 109 19.41 -30.84 -0.69
N MET A 110 19.34 -29.84 -1.56
CA MET A 110 20.48 -29.04 -2.01
C MET A 110 20.29 -27.55 -1.69
N ALA A 111 21.35 -26.93 -1.20
CA ALA A 111 21.48 -25.49 -1.02
C ALA A 111 22.58 -24.96 -1.93
N LEU A 112 22.22 -24.22 -2.98
CA LEU A 112 23.17 -23.55 -3.87
C LEU A 112 23.40 -22.10 -3.39
N PHE A 113 24.65 -21.78 -3.03
CA PHE A 113 25.04 -20.42 -2.68
C PHE A 113 25.66 -19.70 -3.86
N LEU A 114 25.18 -18.50 -4.19
CA LEU A 114 25.83 -17.61 -5.15
C LEU A 114 26.47 -16.45 -4.39
N HIS A 115 27.80 -16.38 -4.44
CA HIS A 115 28.60 -15.37 -3.76
C HIS A 115 28.50 -13.99 -4.44
N GLY A 116 28.87 -12.92 -3.72
CA GLY A 116 28.84 -11.55 -4.23
C GLY A 116 29.97 -11.24 -5.20
N ALA A 117 29.99 -9.99 -5.69
CA ALA A 117 30.90 -9.59 -6.77
C ALA A 117 32.38 -9.54 -6.37
N GLY A 118 32.70 -9.42 -5.07
CA GLY A 118 34.06 -9.37 -4.54
C GLY A 118 34.69 -10.73 -4.25
N GLU A 119 33.90 -11.81 -4.22
CA GLU A 119 34.36 -13.16 -3.85
C GLU A 119 34.81 -13.99 -5.07
N VAL A 120 35.12 -13.36 -6.21
CA VAL A 120 35.57 -14.02 -7.44
C VAL A 120 37.01 -14.58 -7.35
N ALA A 121 37.27 -15.63 -8.12
CA ALA A 121 38.61 -16.08 -8.46
C ALA A 121 39.23 -15.16 -9.53
N CYS A 122 40.43 -14.62 -9.27
CA CYS A 122 41.11 -13.64 -10.13
C CYS A 122 42.63 -13.93 -10.20
N PRO A 123 43.36 -13.39 -11.19
CA PRO A 123 44.79 -13.67 -11.35
C PRO A 123 45.64 -13.44 -10.09
N SER A 124 45.36 -12.39 -9.31
CA SER A 124 46.11 -12.06 -8.08
C SER A 124 45.73 -12.88 -6.85
N ASN A 125 44.69 -13.73 -6.90
CA ASN A 125 44.30 -14.60 -5.78
C ASN A 125 44.42 -16.11 -6.08
N GLY A 126 45.07 -16.49 -7.18
CA GLY A 126 45.27 -17.90 -7.60
C GLY A 126 44.46 -18.32 -8.83
N GLY A 127 43.63 -17.42 -9.38
CA GLY A 127 42.88 -17.63 -10.60
C GLY A 127 42.05 -18.92 -10.57
N ILE A 128 42.13 -19.73 -11.63
CA ILE A 128 41.38 -20.98 -11.79
C ILE A 128 41.62 -22.03 -10.68
N TYR A 129 42.69 -21.87 -9.88
CA TYR A 129 43.01 -22.75 -8.74
C TYR A 129 42.52 -22.21 -7.39
N ASN A 130 41.96 -21.00 -7.32
CA ASN A 130 41.24 -20.56 -6.13
C ASN A 130 39.81 -21.09 -6.18
N ASN A 131 39.39 -21.76 -5.11
CA ASN A 131 38.02 -22.19 -4.84
C ASN A 131 37.63 -21.99 -3.36
N GLU A 132 38.38 -21.18 -2.62
CA GLU A 132 38.08 -20.84 -1.24
C GLU A 132 37.39 -19.48 -1.11
N LYS A 133 37.56 -18.58 -2.09
CA LYS A 133 37.01 -17.22 -2.04
C LYS A 133 35.49 -17.18 -1.90
N GLN A 134 34.79 -18.04 -2.64
CA GLN A 134 33.36 -18.33 -2.49
C GLN A 134 32.89 -18.73 -1.07
N LEU A 135 33.77 -19.20 -0.18
CA LEU A 135 33.42 -19.61 1.19
C LEU A 135 33.53 -18.45 2.20
N VAL A 136 34.15 -17.32 1.82
CA VAL A 136 34.40 -16.17 2.73
C VAL A 136 33.11 -15.68 3.38
N LEU A 137 32.03 -15.58 2.60
CA LEU A 137 30.70 -15.21 3.08
C LEU A 137 29.79 -16.44 3.06
N GLY A 138 29.00 -16.63 4.12
CA GLY A 138 28.06 -17.76 4.27
C GLY A 138 28.70 -19.14 4.49
N GLY A 139 29.90 -19.42 3.97
CA GLY A 139 30.58 -20.72 4.09
C GLY A 139 30.71 -21.21 5.52
N LYS A 140 31.19 -20.36 6.44
CA LYS A 140 31.26 -20.68 7.88
C LYS A 140 29.88 -20.97 8.48
N VAL A 141 28.89 -20.13 8.18
CA VAL A 141 27.54 -20.17 8.78
C VAL A 141 26.80 -21.45 8.39
N PHE A 142 26.70 -21.73 7.10
CA PHE A 142 25.97 -22.91 6.62
C PHE A 142 26.79 -24.19 6.81
N GLY A 143 28.12 -24.12 6.75
CA GLY A 143 28.99 -25.24 7.12
C GLY A 143 28.75 -25.71 8.55
N GLN A 144 28.69 -24.78 9.51
CA GLN A 144 28.40 -25.11 10.90
C GLN A 144 27.00 -25.70 11.07
N ARG A 145 26.00 -25.19 10.33
CA ARG A 145 24.62 -25.74 10.34
C ARG A 145 24.53 -27.20 9.91
N VAL A 146 25.42 -27.69 9.04
CA VAL A 146 25.50 -29.13 8.71
C VAL A 146 26.17 -29.92 9.85
N GLU A 147 27.22 -29.38 10.47
CA GLU A 147 27.87 -30.04 11.62
C GLU A 147 26.95 -30.16 12.84
N ASP A 148 26.13 -29.14 13.07
CA ASP A 148 25.14 -29.07 14.16
C ASP A 148 23.86 -29.87 13.86
N ASN A 149 23.77 -30.53 12.70
CA ASN A 149 22.58 -31.25 12.18
C ASN A 149 21.33 -30.36 11.94
N LEU A 150 21.50 -29.05 11.79
CA LEU A 150 20.44 -28.10 11.45
C LEU A 150 20.09 -28.08 9.95
N PHE A 151 20.99 -28.57 9.08
CA PHE A 151 20.71 -28.81 7.67
C PHE A 151 21.29 -30.15 7.21
N GLU A 152 20.40 -31.12 6.94
CA GLU A 152 20.77 -32.44 6.44
C GLU A 152 20.68 -32.50 4.90
N GLY A 153 21.60 -31.81 4.23
CA GLY A 153 21.63 -31.68 2.78
C GLY A 153 22.99 -31.27 2.23
N PHE A 154 23.11 -31.27 0.90
CA PHE A 154 24.33 -30.83 0.21
C PHE A 154 24.39 -29.30 0.18
N LEU A 155 25.51 -28.73 0.62
CA LEU A 155 25.83 -27.33 0.34
C LEU A 155 26.72 -27.25 -0.89
N ILE A 156 26.36 -26.42 -1.86
CA ILE A 156 27.04 -26.28 -3.14
C ILE A 156 27.46 -24.82 -3.32
N TYR A 157 28.78 -24.61 -3.41
CA TYR A 157 29.39 -23.31 -3.65
C TYR A 157 30.18 -23.39 -4.98
N PRO A 158 29.73 -22.74 -6.07
CA PRO A 158 30.49 -22.53 -7.30
C PRO A 158 31.37 -21.27 -7.23
N GLN A 159 32.53 -21.32 -7.87
CA GLN A 159 33.48 -20.21 -7.89
C GLN A 159 33.37 -19.47 -9.23
N LEU A 160 32.76 -18.28 -9.23
CA LEU A 160 32.84 -17.41 -10.39
C LEU A 160 34.30 -16.94 -10.58
N ARG A 161 34.76 -16.95 -11.83
CA ARG A 161 36.11 -16.52 -12.24
C ARG A 161 36.03 -15.21 -13.02
N SER A 162 36.80 -14.21 -12.59
CA SER A 162 37.05 -13.00 -13.36
C SER A 162 38.30 -13.14 -14.23
N GLY A 163 38.24 -12.60 -15.45
CA GLY A 163 39.37 -12.59 -16.39
C GLY A 163 40.42 -11.53 -16.06
N SER A 164 40.02 -10.44 -15.38
CA SER A 164 40.84 -9.27 -15.09
C SER A 164 40.32 -8.55 -13.85
N GLY A 165 41.21 -8.21 -12.91
CA GLY A 165 40.79 -7.68 -11.60
C GLY A 165 40.06 -8.72 -10.75
N CYS A 166 39.63 -8.32 -9.55
CA CYS A 166 38.95 -9.20 -8.57
C CYS A 166 37.53 -8.72 -8.28
N TRP A 167 36.80 -8.45 -9.36
CA TRP A 167 35.38 -8.14 -9.36
C TRP A 167 34.70 -8.91 -10.49
N GLY A 168 33.45 -9.31 -10.31
CA GLY A 168 32.64 -9.93 -11.36
C GLY A 168 31.31 -10.47 -10.84
N GLU A 169 30.28 -10.36 -11.66
CA GLU A 169 28.90 -10.74 -11.30
C GLU A 169 28.41 -11.95 -12.08
N TRP A 170 27.39 -12.62 -11.55
CA TRP A 170 26.66 -13.65 -12.26
C TRP A 170 25.76 -12.94 -13.29
N GLY A 171 26.06 -13.13 -14.59
CA GLY A 171 25.56 -12.26 -15.65
C GLY A 171 24.34 -12.78 -16.41
N SER A 172 23.63 -11.84 -17.02
CA SER A 172 22.23 -11.93 -17.47
C SER A 172 21.91 -12.92 -18.60
N GLY A 173 20.81 -13.65 -18.39
CA GLY A 173 20.29 -14.69 -19.30
C GLY A 173 20.84 -16.09 -19.01
N PRO A 174 20.62 -17.08 -19.91
CA PRO A 174 21.13 -18.43 -19.76
C PRO A 174 22.66 -18.50 -19.95
N ASN A 175 23.38 -18.06 -18.92
CA ASN A 175 24.82 -17.97 -18.84
C ASN A 175 25.47 -19.38 -18.96
N PRO A 176 26.58 -19.55 -19.71
CA PRO A 176 27.36 -20.80 -19.69
C PRO A 176 27.72 -21.27 -18.28
N ASN A 177 27.92 -20.35 -17.33
CA ASN A 177 28.14 -20.68 -15.92
C ASN A 177 26.93 -21.39 -15.28
N TYR A 178 25.69 -20.95 -15.53
CA TYR A 178 24.48 -21.58 -14.98
C TYR A 178 24.28 -22.98 -15.56
N ASN A 179 24.48 -23.16 -16.87
CA ASN A 179 24.46 -24.47 -17.51
C ASN A 179 25.52 -25.42 -16.91
N THR A 180 26.70 -24.89 -16.59
CA THR A 180 27.80 -25.64 -15.95
C THR A 180 27.49 -26.00 -14.49
N ILE A 181 26.85 -25.11 -13.74
CA ILE A 181 26.33 -25.37 -12.39
C ILE A 181 25.27 -26.48 -12.43
N PHE A 182 24.34 -26.44 -13.39
CA PHE A 182 23.34 -27.49 -13.52
C PHE A 182 23.93 -28.82 -13.96
N ALA A 183 24.90 -28.87 -14.86
CA ALA A 183 25.61 -30.11 -15.21
C ALA A 183 26.35 -30.74 -14.00
N PHE A 184 26.89 -29.90 -13.10
CA PHE A 184 27.47 -30.35 -11.84
C PHE A 184 26.40 -30.87 -10.86
N ILE A 185 25.27 -30.16 -10.71
CA ILE A 185 24.12 -30.59 -9.90
C ILE A 185 23.53 -31.91 -10.43
N ASP A 186 23.34 -32.06 -11.74
CA ASP A 186 22.83 -33.27 -12.38
C ASP A 186 23.76 -34.48 -12.12
N SER A 187 25.07 -34.22 -11.97
CA SER A 187 26.03 -35.24 -11.54
C SER A 187 25.90 -35.57 -10.04
N LEU A 188 25.63 -34.60 -9.16
CA LEU A 188 25.34 -34.88 -7.75
C LEU A 188 24.04 -35.69 -7.59
N VAL A 189 23.00 -35.35 -8.36
CA VAL A 189 21.73 -36.09 -8.41
C VAL A 189 21.98 -37.54 -8.85
N LYS A 190 22.79 -37.74 -9.90
CA LYS A 190 23.09 -39.05 -10.46
C LYS A 190 23.95 -39.94 -9.55
N TYR A 191 25.00 -39.40 -8.94
CA TYR A 191 26.03 -40.21 -8.29
C TYR A 191 26.00 -40.21 -6.76
N VAL A 192 25.38 -39.21 -6.11
CA VAL A 192 25.33 -39.11 -4.63
C VAL A 192 23.92 -38.85 -4.08
N LYS A 193 22.87 -39.10 -4.89
CA LYS A 193 21.44 -38.98 -4.51
C LYS A 193 21.05 -37.60 -3.97
N ALA A 194 21.62 -36.54 -4.54
CA ALA A 194 21.09 -35.20 -4.32
C ALA A 194 19.68 -35.09 -4.93
N ASP A 195 18.77 -34.37 -4.26
CA ASP A 195 17.36 -34.31 -4.63
C ASP A 195 17.08 -33.17 -5.61
N ASN A 196 16.89 -33.51 -6.88
CA ASN A 196 16.62 -32.56 -7.97
C ASN A 196 15.31 -31.77 -7.79
N ASP A 197 14.40 -32.23 -6.93
CA ASP A 197 13.14 -31.55 -6.63
C ASP A 197 13.21 -30.70 -5.35
N ARG A 198 14.35 -30.71 -4.63
CA ARG A 198 14.60 -29.93 -3.39
C ARG A 198 15.88 -29.09 -3.45
N LEU A 199 16.10 -28.40 -4.56
CA LEU A 199 17.13 -27.38 -4.69
C LEU A 199 16.58 -26.00 -4.29
N PHE A 200 17.16 -25.36 -3.28
CA PHE A 200 16.96 -23.93 -3.05
C PHE A 200 18.25 -23.14 -3.34
N VAL A 201 18.08 -21.89 -3.76
CA VAL A 201 19.18 -21.00 -4.14
C VAL A 201 19.16 -19.76 -3.24
N TYR A 202 20.33 -19.34 -2.76
CA TYR A 202 20.46 -18.15 -1.93
C TYR A 202 21.76 -17.43 -2.28
N GLY A 203 21.77 -16.11 -2.12
CA GLY A 203 22.91 -15.31 -2.53
C GLY A 203 22.83 -13.90 -1.99
N LEU A 204 23.97 -13.20 -2.08
CA LEU A 204 24.13 -11.82 -1.62
C LEU A 204 24.63 -10.92 -2.74
N SER A 205 24.23 -9.64 -2.74
CA SER A 205 24.73 -8.65 -3.70
C SER A 205 24.59 -9.16 -5.15
N GLY A 206 25.64 -9.12 -5.98
CA GLY A 206 25.65 -9.71 -7.33
C GLY A 206 25.28 -11.22 -7.38
N GLY A 207 25.49 -11.99 -6.31
CA GLY A 207 25.01 -13.37 -6.17
C GLY A 207 23.52 -13.45 -5.82
N GLY A 208 22.98 -12.43 -5.17
CA GLY A 208 21.54 -12.23 -5.02
C GLY A 208 20.85 -11.93 -6.36
N ILE A 209 21.51 -11.17 -7.25
CA ILE A 209 21.06 -10.97 -8.64
C ILE A 209 21.04 -12.31 -9.38
N GLY A 210 22.15 -13.06 -9.39
CA GLY A 210 22.19 -14.39 -10.01
C GLY A 210 21.20 -15.39 -9.41
N THR A 211 20.83 -15.24 -8.14
CA THR A 211 19.80 -16.06 -7.48
C THR A 211 18.43 -15.86 -8.12
N TRP A 212 18.08 -14.61 -8.44
CA TRP A 212 16.86 -14.29 -9.17
C TRP A 212 16.91 -14.79 -10.62
N GLU A 213 17.98 -14.47 -11.35
CA GLU A 213 18.13 -14.86 -12.77
C GLU A 213 18.03 -16.38 -12.97
N LEU A 214 18.63 -17.14 -12.05
CA LEU A 214 18.63 -18.60 -12.10
C LEU A 214 17.21 -19.16 -11.83
N ALA A 215 16.42 -18.53 -10.97
CA ALA A 215 15.00 -18.87 -10.78
C ALA A 215 14.13 -18.48 -11.99
N GLU A 216 14.38 -17.32 -12.60
CA GLU A 216 13.63 -16.82 -13.76
C GLU A 216 13.87 -17.67 -15.02
N ASN A 217 15.14 -18.00 -15.30
CA ASN A 217 15.54 -18.71 -16.51
C ASN A 217 15.41 -20.24 -16.37
N TYR A 218 15.53 -20.77 -15.16
CA TYR A 218 15.46 -22.22 -14.88
C TYR A 218 14.41 -22.56 -13.80
N PRO A 219 13.15 -22.10 -13.92
CA PRO A 219 12.17 -22.18 -12.84
C PRO A 219 11.87 -23.63 -12.44
N GLN A 220 11.94 -24.58 -13.37
CA GLN A 220 11.76 -26.02 -13.12
C GLN A 220 12.88 -26.67 -12.30
N ARG A 221 14.00 -25.96 -12.06
CA ARG A 221 15.13 -26.44 -11.26
C ARG A 221 15.12 -25.89 -9.83
N VAL A 222 14.54 -24.71 -9.59
CA VAL A 222 14.69 -23.96 -8.33
C VAL A 222 13.43 -24.00 -7.48
N ALA A 223 13.42 -24.78 -6.40
CA ALA A 223 12.26 -24.94 -5.52
C ALA A 223 11.93 -23.66 -4.71
N LYS A 224 12.93 -22.89 -4.30
CA LYS A 224 12.79 -21.65 -3.50
C LYS A 224 14.02 -20.76 -3.67
N ILE A 225 13.85 -19.44 -3.52
CA ILE A 225 15.00 -18.51 -3.47
C ILE A 225 15.05 -17.60 -2.25
N ALA A 226 16.27 -17.26 -1.82
CA ALA A 226 16.56 -16.25 -0.80
C ALA A 226 17.63 -15.24 -1.27
N PRO A 227 17.27 -14.29 -2.15
CA PRO A 227 18.14 -13.19 -2.55
C PRO A 227 18.29 -12.18 -1.41
N THR A 228 19.53 -11.77 -1.11
CA THR A 228 19.84 -10.80 -0.06
C THR A 228 20.60 -9.62 -0.62
N SER A 229 20.21 -8.39 -0.29
CA SER A 229 20.79 -7.17 -0.84
C SER A 229 20.84 -7.20 -2.37
N ALA A 230 19.73 -7.64 -2.98
CA ALA A 230 19.49 -7.65 -4.43
C ALA A 230 17.99 -7.61 -4.71
N ALA A 231 17.46 -6.48 -5.20
CA ALA A 231 16.01 -6.31 -5.39
C ALA A 231 15.44 -7.05 -6.60
N GLY A 232 16.26 -7.39 -7.60
CA GLY A 232 15.88 -8.19 -8.77
C GLY A 232 14.87 -7.50 -9.69
N VAL A 233 15.37 -6.72 -10.66
CA VAL A 233 14.57 -5.90 -11.59
C VAL A 233 15.34 -5.58 -12.88
N PRO A 234 14.67 -5.45 -14.04
CA PRO A 234 13.34 -6.00 -14.36
C PRO A 234 13.47 -7.51 -14.67
N MET A 235 12.42 -8.28 -14.35
CA MET A 235 12.41 -9.75 -14.51
C MET A 235 11.07 -10.21 -15.08
N ALA A 236 11.06 -11.37 -15.75
CA ALA A 236 9.83 -12.04 -16.17
C ALA A 236 9.09 -12.62 -14.95
N TRP A 237 8.38 -11.74 -14.22
CA TRP A 237 7.65 -12.04 -12.97
C TRP A 237 6.78 -13.29 -13.03
N THR A 238 6.19 -13.58 -14.19
CA THR A 238 5.35 -14.76 -14.45
C THR A 238 6.10 -16.09 -14.27
N ASN A 239 7.42 -16.14 -14.50
CA ASN A 239 8.22 -17.35 -14.27
C ASN A 239 8.50 -17.61 -12.78
N LEU A 240 8.26 -16.61 -11.91
CA LEU A 240 8.57 -16.64 -10.48
C LEU A 240 7.34 -16.90 -9.59
N LEU A 241 6.11 -16.86 -10.13
CA LEU A 241 4.89 -16.91 -9.33
C LEU A 241 4.74 -18.18 -8.49
N GLU A 242 5.15 -19.34 -9.03
CA GLU A 242 5.16 -20.62 -8.32
C GLU A 242 6.53 -20.99 -7.73
N ILE A 243 7.37 -20.00 -7.44
CA ILE A 243 8.62 -20.14 -6.69
C ILE A 243 8.51 -19.27 -5.44
N PRO A 244 8.43 -19.85 -4.23
CA PRO A 244 8.48 -19.06 -3.01
C PRO A 244 9.78 -18.27 -2.88
N ILE A 245 9.68 -17.04 -2.39
CA ILE A 245 10.78 -16.08 -2.33
C ILE A 245 10.91 -15.51 -0.92
N TRP A 246 12.15 -15.44 -0.41
CA TRP A 246 12.48 -14.63 0.77
C TRP A 246 13.54 -13.58 0.42
N LEU A 247 13.07 -12.37 0.11
CA LEU A 247 13.94 -11.22 -0.15
C LEU A 247 14.34 -10.55 1.17
N ALA A 248 15.60 -10.17 1.31
CA ALA A 248 16.05 -9.33 2.41
C ALA A 248 16.87 -8.13 1.95
N THR A 249 16.68 -6.98 2.59
CA THR A 249 17.48 -5.75 2.37
C THR A 249 17.80 -5.00 3.66
N GLY A 250 18.89 -4.22 3.64
CA GLY A 250 19.19 -3.23 4.66
C GLY A 250 18.39 -1.95 4.44
N GLY A 251 17.89 -1.32 5.51
CA GLY A 251 17.18 -0.05 5.44
C GLY A 251 18.06 1.17 5.12
N LYS A 252 19.38 1.00 5.19
CA LYS A 252 20.40 1.98 4.77
C LYS A 252 21.17 1.50 3.53
N ASP A 253 20.69 0.47 2.84
CA ASP A 253 21.31 0.00 1.60
C ASP A 253 20.96 0.96 0.46
N GLY A 254 21.98 1.41 -0.28
CA GLY A 254 21.82 2.24 -1.47
C GLY A 254 21.74 1.42 -2.76
N ASN A 255 22.12 0.14 -2.74
CA ASN A 255 22.05 -0.74 -3.90
C ASN A 255 21.89 -2.21 -3.48
N PRO A 256 20.68 -2.76 -3.45
CA PRO A 256 19.43 -2.16 -3.93
C PRO A 256 18.86 -1.12 -2.97
N ASP A 257 18.27 -0.08 -3.55
CA ASP A 257 17.42 0.84 -2.82
C ASP A 257 16.18 0.13 -2.23
N THR A 258 15.71 0.63 -1.08
CA THR A 258 14.59 0.07 -0.32
C THR A 258 13.25 0.14 -1.06
N LEU A 259 13.03 1.16 -1.90
CA LEU A 259 11.83 1.27 -2.74
C LEU A 259 11.87 0.22 -3.85
N MET A 260 13.04 -0.09 -4.39
CA MET A 260 13.19 -1.13 -5.42
C MET A 260 12.83 -2.52 -4.87
N ALA A 261 13.28 -2.84 -3.66
CA ALA A 261 12.89 -4.10 -3.00
C ALA A 261 11.38 -4.19 -2.73
N LYS A 262 10.74 -3.07 -2.38
CA LYS A 262 9.28 -2.97 -2.19
C LYS A 262 8.53 -3.03 -3.53
N TYR A 263 9.09 -2.48 -4.61
CA TYR A 263 8.53 -2.58 -5.96
C TYR A 263 8.48 -4.04 -6.43
N THR A 264 9.57 -4.80 -6.26
CA THR A 264 9.61 -6.24 -6.57
C THR A 264 8.56 -7.03 -5.77
N GLU A 265 8.47 -6.80 -4.46
CA GLU A 265 7.43 -7.39 -3.61
C GLU A 265 6.01 -7.08 -4.11
N THR A 266 5.73 -5.82 -4.42
CA THR A 266 4.39 -5.38 -4.86
C THR A 266 3.98 -6.04 -6.18
N ASN A 267 4.88 -6.12 -7.16
CA ASN A 267 4.59 -6.74 -8.46
C ASN A 267 4.37 -8.25 -8.31
N LEU A 268 5.20 -8.96 -7.56
CA LEU A 268 5.06 -10.41 -7.38
C LEU A 268 3.81 -10.79 -6.56
N VAL A 269 3.54 -10.10 -5.45
CA VAL A 269 2.39 -10.39 -4.58
C VAL A 269 1.06 -10.03 -5.25
N SER A 270 1.01 -8.96 -6.05
CA SER A 270 -0.21 -8.59 -6.81
C SER A 270 -0.55 -9.58 -7.94
N LEU A 271 0.45 -10.31 -8.45
CA LEU A 271 0.25 -11.46 -9.35
C LEU A 271 -0.03 -12.78 -8.60
N GLY A 272 -0.03 -12.75 -7.27
CA GLY A 272 -0.39 -13.86 -6.39
C GLY A 272 0.78 -14.74 -5.93
N ALA A 273 2.03 -14.33 -6.13
CA ALA A 273 3.21 -15.08 -5.69
C ALA A 273 3.33 -15.15 -4.15
N ASN A 274 4.03 -16.19 -3.67
CA ASN A 274 4.38 -16.34 -2.26
C ASN A 274 5.75 -15.69 -2.00
N MET A 275 5.73 -14.45 -1.50
CA MET A 275 6.92 -13.70 -1.19
C MET A 275 6.91 -13.20 0.25
N ARG A 276 8.02 -13.40 0.96
CA ARG A 276 8.35 -12.76 2.23
C ARG A 276 9.44 -11.73 1.96
N ARG A 277 9.26 -10.50 2.43
CA ARG A 277 10.34 -9.51 2.48
C ARG A 277 10.69 -9.19 3.93
N THR A 278 11.97 -9.33 4.28
CA THR A 278 12.51 -8.77 5.54
C THR A 278 13.30 -7.51 5.24
N MET A 279 13.15 -6.49 6.07
CA MET A 279 13.92 -5.25 5.99
C MET A 279 14.59 -5.01 7.34
N TYR A 280 15.91 -4.78 7.35
CA TYR A 280 16.69 -4.52 8.57
C TYR A 280 17.00 -3.03 8.67
N PRO A 281 16.23 -2.21 9.41
CA PRO A 281 16.27 -0.74 9.29
C PRO A 281 17.62 -0.11 9.66
N ASP A 282 18.40 -0.80 10.51
CA ASP A 282 19.69 -0.37 11.02
C ASP A 282 20.88 -0.73 10.11
N LEU A 283 20.71 -1.67 9.18
CA LEU A 283 21.79 -2.22 8.35
C LEU A 283 21.86 -1.58 6.96
N GLY A 284 23.08 -1.50 6.41
CA GLY A 284 23.35 -1.20 5.00
C GLY A 284 23.46 -2.47 4.15
N HIS A 285 24.30 -2.42 3.11
CA HIS A 285 24.44 -3.50 2.13
C HIS A 285 24.71 -4.89 2.72
N SER A 286 25.53 -4.98 3.78
CA SER A 286 25.93 -6.25 4.39
C SER A 286 24.88 -6.88 5.33
N CYS A 287 23.60 -6.93 4.92
CA CYS A 287 22.51 -7.43 5.78
C CYS A 287 22.36 -8.97 5.83
N TRP A 288 23.13 -9.70 5.01
CA TRP A 288 23.01 -11.16 4.83
C TRP A 288 23.26 -11.99 6.08
N ASP A 289 24.21 -11.62 6.93
CA ASP A 289 24.49 -12.41 8.13
C ASP A 289 23.30 -12.42 9.09
N ARG A 290 22.56 -11.29 9.18
CA ARG A 290 21.31 -11.25 9.96
C ARG A 290 20.18 -11.99 9.24
N HIS A 291 20.06 -11.87 7.92
CA HIS A 291 19.07 -12.63 7.14
C HIS A 291 19.19 -14.13 7.34
N TRP A 292 20.41 -14.67 7.22
CA TRP A 292 20.61 -16.09 7.38
C TRP A 292 20.46 -16.52 8.84
N ALA A 293 20.75 -15.65 9.81
CA ALA A 293 20.60 -15.91 11.24
C ALA A 293 19.14 -15.89 11.74
N GLU A 294 18.17 -15.46 10.92
CA GLU A 294 16.74 -15.57 11.25
C GLU A 294 16.40 -17.01 11.69
N PRO A 295 15.73 -17.23 12.84
CA PRO A 295 15.55 -18.56 13.42
C PRO A 295 14.87 -19.56 12.47
N ASP A 296 13.96 -19.06 11.63
CA ASP A 296 13.20 -19.88 10.68
C ASP A 296 13.79 -19.89 9.26
N PHE A 297 14.95 -19.27 9.01
CA PHE A 297 15.60 -19.27 7.68
C PHE A 297 15.78 -20.69 7.13
N LEU A 298 16.55 -21.53 7.81
CA LEU A 298 16.80 -22.89 7.34
C LEU A 298 15.55 -23.77 7.30
N PRO A 299 14.70 -23.81 8.35
CA PRO A 299 13.42 -24.53 8.30
C PRO A 299 12.55 -24.13 7.11
N TYR A 300 12.39 -22.83 6.87
CA TYR A 300 11.63 -22.33 5.72
C TYR A 300 12.28 -22.76 4.40
N MET A 301 13.57 -22.55 4.21
CA MET A 301 14.25 -22.90 2.95
C MET A 301 14.16 -24.41 2.65
N ASN A 302 14.50 -25.25 3.64
CA ASN A 302 14.56 -26.72 3.52
C ASN A 302 13.19 -27.42 3.36
N SER A 303 12.10 -26.77 3.80
CA SER A 303 10.73 -27.29 3.67
C SER A 303 10.23 -27.39 2.22
N THR A 304 10.96 -26.82 1.25
CA THR A 304 10.44 -26.64 -0.11
C THR A 304 10.77 -27.81 -1.02
N HIS A 305 9.76 -28.27 -1.74
CA HIS A 305 9.85 -29.28 -2.78
C HIS A 305 9.14 -28.77 -4.03
N LYS A 306 9.62 -29.12 -5.23
CA LYS A 306 9.05 -28.63 -6.50
C LYS A 306 7.58 -28.96 -6.71
N ALA A 307 7.11 -30.05 -6.10
CA ALA A 307 5.71 -30.45 -6.14
C ALA A 307 4.83 -29.81 -5.05
N ASN A 308 5.34 -28.89 -4.21
CA ASN A 308 4.49 -28.21 -3.24
C ASN A 308 3.60 -27.18 -3.97
N PRO A 309 2.26 -27.30 -3.92
CA PRO A 309 1.37 -26.36 -4.58
C PRO A 309 1.39 -25.01 -3.86
N LEU A 310 1.57 -23.95 -4.62
CA LEU A 310 1.42 -22.58 -4.16
C LEU A 310 -0.06 -22.21 -4.14
N ILE A 311 -0.48 -21.53 -3.07
CA ILE A 311 -1.83 -20.99 -2.91
C ILE A 311 -1.76 -19.51 -3.30
N TYR A 312 -2.34 -19.14 -4.45
CA TYR A 312 -2.23 -17.76 -4.93
C TYR A 312 -2.88 -16.80 -3.92
N PHE A 313 -2.25 -15.64 -3.73
CA PHE A 313 -2.64 -14.63 -2.74
C PHE A 313 -2.66 -15.13 -1.28
N ASN A 314 -2.03 -16.27 -0.99
CA ASN A 314 -2.04 -16.94 0.33
C ASN A 314 -3.45 -17.14 0.92
N ARG A 315 -4.48 -17.34 0.09
CA ARG A 315 -5.87 -17.52 0.54
C ARG A 315 -6.21 -18.99 0.79
N PHE A 316 -5.94 -19.47 2.00
CA PHE A 316 -6.13 -20.88 2.37
C PHE A 316 -7.30 -21.16 3.35
N GLU A 317 -7.82 -20.15 4.05
CA GLU A 317 -8.99 -20.33 4.94
C GLU A 317 -10.24 -19.62 4.42
N PHE A 318 -11.41 -20.21 4.70
CA PHE A 318 -12.73 -19.67 4.34
C PHE A 318 -13.71 -19.92 5.48
N CYS A 319 -14.76 -19.12 5.61
CA CYS A 319 -15.78 -19.39 6.63
C CYS A 319 -16.61 -20.64 6.28
N PRO A 320 -17.08 -21.41 7.29
CA PRO A 320 -17.80 -22.67 7.08
C PRO A 320 -18.95 -22.56 6.07
N ASP A 321 -19.71 -21.45 6.13
CA ASP A 321 -20.90 -21.21 5.32
C ASP A 321 -20.61 -20.45 4.00
N SER A 322 -19.34 -20.17 3.70
CA SER A 322 -18.92 -19.42 2.50
C SER A 322 -18.49 -20.35 1.37
N ALA A 323 -18.86 -20.00 0.14
CA ALA A 323 -18.37 -20.70 -1.05
C ALA A 323 -16.83 -20.60 -1.14
N VAL A 324 -16.15 -21.74 -1.03
CA VAL A 324 -14.70 -21.83 -1.22
C VAL A 324 -14.33 -21.45 -2.65
N THR A 325 -13.29 -20.65 -2.83
CA THR A 325 -12.66 -20.38 -4.14
C THR A 325 -11.21 -20.01 -3.91
N ALA A 326 -10.32 -20.97 -4.13
CA ALA A 326 -8.87 -20.77 -4.10
C ALA A 326 -8.26 -21.18 -5.44
N LYS A 327 -7.18 -20.52 -5.84
CA LYS A 327 -6.36 -20.93 -6.98
C LYS A 327 -5.10 -21.60 -6.44
N LEU A 328 -4.75 -22.77 -6.98
CA LEU A 328 -3.54 -23.51 -6.67
C LEU A 328 -2.66 -23.63 -7.92
N GLY A 329 -1.34 -23.54 -7.77
CA GLY A 329 -0.39 -23.62 -8.88
C GLY A 329 0.90 -24.35 -8.52
N ILE A 330 1.54 -24.92 -9.53
CA ILE A 330 2.92 -25.44 -9.51
C ILE A 330 3.67 -24.81 -10.67
N THR A 331 5.00 -24.73 -10.59
CA THR A 331 5.84 -24.21 -11.68
C THR A 331 5.47 -24.82 -13.04
N ALA A 332 5.28 -23.95 -14.03
CA ALA A 332 4.89 -24.33 -15.39
C ALA A 332 5.95 -25.18 -16.14
N LYS A 333 5.57 -25.62 -17.35
CA LYS A 333 6.40 -26.35 -18.34
C LYS A 333 6.91 -27.75 -17.95
N PHE A 334 6.51 -28.33 -16.81
CA PHE A 334 6.66 -29.79 -16.62
C PHE A 334 5.82 -30.56 -17.64
N TYR A 335 6.17 -31.82 -17.92
CA TYR A 335 5.55 -32.60 -18.98
C TYR A 335 4.08 -32.90 -18.68
N ASP A 336 3.84 -33.61 -17.58
CA ASP A 336 2.52 -33.98 -17.07
C ASP A 336 2.33 -33.40 -15.66
N TYR A 337 1.07 -33.19 -15.28
CA TYR A 337 0.63 -32.87 -13.92
C TYR A 337 -0.53 -33.78 -13.50
N GLU A 338 -0.54 -34.16 -12.22
CA GLU A 338 -1.68 -34.83 -11.59
C GLU A 338 -1.98 -34.18 -10.23
N TRP A 339 -3.24 -33.78 -10.04
CA TRP A 339 -3.75 -33.14 -8.84
C TRP A 339 -4.69 -34.07 -8.08
N GLN A 340 -4.53 -34.11 -6.76
CA GLN A 340 -5.38 -34.86 -5.84
C GLN A 340 -5.97 -33.97 -4.75
N LYS A 341 -7.19 -34.31 -4.34
CA LYS A 341 -7.83 -33.86 -3.09
C LYS A 341 -8.03 -35.07 -2.21
N ASP A 342 -7.52 -35.03 -0.98
CA ASP A 342 -7.70 -36.08 0.04
C ASP A 342 -7.34 -37.49 -0.47
N GLY A 343 -6.32 -37.58 -1.35
CA GLY A 343 -5.84 -38.82 -1.96
C GLY A 343 -6.54 -39.25 -3.26
N VAL A 344 -7.61 -38.56 -3.69
CA VAL A 344 -8.38 -38.88 -4.91
C VAL A 344 -8.00 -37.91 -6.04
N THR A 345 -7.75 -38.43 -7.24
CA THR A 345 -7.36 -37.62 -8.42
C THR A 345 -8.54 -36.80 -8.94
N ILE A 346 -8.37 -35.48 -8.94
CA ILE A 346 -9.40 -34.48 -9.31
C ILE A 346 -9.13 -33.81 -10.66
N ALA A 347 -7.88 -33.80 -11.11
CA ALA A 347 -7.46 -33.11 -12.31
C ALA A 347 -6.13 -33.67 -12.84
N THR A 348 -6.03 -33.90 -14.14
CA THR A 348 -4.81 -34.29 -14.85
C THR A 348 -4.56 -33.36 -16.03
N SER A 349 -3.29 -33.01 -16.28
CA SER A 349 -2.88 -32.32 -17.49
C SER A 349 -1.75 -33.11 -18.13
N TYR A 350 -2.03 -33.76 -19.26
CA TYR A 350 -1.07 -34.60 -19.97
C TYR A 350 -0.49 -33.86 -21.16
N GLY A 351 0.81 -33.99 -21.35
CA GLY A 351 1.52 -33.32 -22.42
C GLY A 351 1.68 -34.17 -23.69
N THR A 352 1.65 -33.52 -24.85
CA THR A 352 2.06 -34.08 -26.15
C THR A 352 3.11 -33.19 -26.84
N GLY A 353 4.11 -33.82 -27.47
CA GLY A 353 5.22 -33.11 -28.11
C GLY A 353 6.38 -32.75 -27.16
N ASN A 354 7.11 -31.67 -27.46
CA ASN A 354 8.29 -31.21 -26.70
C ASN A 354 7.88 -30.48 -25.41
N PRO A 355 8.49 -30.76 -24.23
CA PRO A 355 8.21 -30.05 -22.96
C PRO A 355 8.12 -28.52 -23.04
N ALA A 356 8.92 -27.87 -23.90
CA ALA A 356 8.96 -26.41 -24.01
C ALA A 356 7.70 -25.78 -24.65
N ASN A 357 7.11 -26.45 -25.65
CA ASN A 357 6.00 -25.97 -26.49
C ASN A 357 4.87 -27.02 -26.57
N ASN A 358 4.56 -27.62 -25.43
CA ASN A 358 3.73 -28.81 -25.35
C ASN A 358 2.23 -28.51 -25.53
N THR A 359 1.53 -29.24 -26.41
CA THR A 359 0.07 -29.18 -26.52
C THR A 359 -0.57 -30.10 -25.49
N ARG A 360 -1.35 -29.53 -24.57
CA ARG A 360 -1.86 -30.23 -23.38
C ARG A 360 -3.29 -30.70 -23.52
N THR A 361 -3.55 -31.90 -23.00
CA THR A 361 -4.91 -32.38 -22.72
C THR A 361 -5.18 -32.21 -21.22
N ASN A 362 -6.02 -31.22 -20.90
CA ASN A 362 -6.48 -30.96 -19.54
C ASN A 362 -7.78 -31.73 -19.28
N THR A 363 -7.86 -32.49 -18.19
CA THR A 363 -9.03 -33.29 -17.82
C THR A 363 -9.34 -33.09 -16.35
N ILE A 364 -10.56 -32.63 -16.06
CA ILE A 364 -11.09 -32.59 -14.69
C ILE A 364 -11.79 -33.93 -14.44
N THR A 365 -11.28 -34.69 -13.47
CA THR A 365 -11.71 -36.06 -13.13
C THR A 365 -12.51 -36.11 -11.84
N SER A 366 -13.04 -34.97 -11.37
CA SER A 366 -13.69 -34.87 -10.07
C SER A 366 -14.96 -35.72 -9.98
N ASN A 367 -14.99 -36.67 -9.05
CA ASN A 367 -16.16 -37.52 -8.71
C ASN A 367 -17.33 -36.75 -8.06
N GLY A 368 -17.45 -35.44 -8.29
CA GLY A 368 -18.47 -34.57 -7.75
C GLY A 368 -18.53 -33.26 -8.54
N VAL A 369 -19.74 -32.76 -8.76
CA VAL A 369 -19.99 -31.54 -9.54
C VAL A 369 -19.31 -30.34 -8.88
N GLY A 370 -18.37 -29.72 -9.59
CA GLY A 370 -17.85 -28.39 -9.25
C GLY A 370 -16.62 -28.32 -8.34
N ILE A 371 -15.97 -29.42 -7.94
CA ILE A 371 -14.78 -29.39 -7.05
C ILE A 371 -13.63 -28.56 -7.66
N VAL A 372 -13.41 -28.69 -8.97
CA VAL A 372 -12.48 -27.88 -9.77
C VAL A 372 -13.30 -27.13 -10.80
N SER A 373 -13.13 -25.81 -10.92
CA SER A 373 -13.92 -25.00 -11.85
C SER A 373 -13.24 -24.71 -13.18
N ASN A 374 -11.90 -24.75 -13.25
CA ASN A 374 -11.12 -24.59 -14.49
C ASN A 374 -9.64 -24.97 -14.26
N PHE A 375 -8.93 -25.27 -15.35
CA PHE A 375 -7.47 -25.20 -15.46
C PHE A 375 -7.04 -23.83 -15.99
N GLY A 376 -5.84 -23.37 -15.62
CA GLY A 376 -5.18 -22.28 -16.35
C GLY A 376 -4.56 -22.73 -17.68
N SER A 377 -4.14 -21.75 -18.48
CA SER A 377 -3.64 -21.97 -19.84
C SER A 377 -2.37 -22.83 -19.92
N GLY A 378 -1.56 -22.86 -18.86
CA GLY A 378 -0.37 -23.70 -18.77
C GLY A 378 -0.62 -25.14 -18.27
N GLY A 379 -1.84 -25.47 -17.84
CA GLY A 379 -2.20 -26.78 -17.25
C GLY A 379 -1.60 -27.07 -15.87
N ASN A 380 -0.77 -26.15 -15.37
CA ASN A 380 -0.01 -26.22 -14.12
C ASN A 380 -0.74 -25.57 -12.93
N ASP A 381 -1.97 -25.11 -13.13
CA ASP A 381 -2.78 -24.45 -12.11
C ASP A 381 -4.27 -24.81 -12.24
N ILE A 382 -4.94 -24.88 -11.09
CA ILE A 382 -6.36 -25.22 -10.96
C ILE A 382 -7.07 -24.25 -10.01
N THR A 383 -8.36 -24.00 -10.26
CA THR A 383 -9.23 -23.29 -9.31
C THR A 383 -10.17 -24.28 -8.62
N ILE A 384 -10.12 -24.32 -7.29
CA ILE A 384 -10.83 -25.28 -6.43
C ILE A 384 -11.98 -24.62 -5.65
N LYS A 385 -13.00 -25.42 -5.31
CA LYS A 385 -14.27 -24.97 -4.71
C LYS A 385 -14.69 -25.69 -3.42
N ALA A 386 -13.76 -26.41 -2.77
CA ALA A 386 -14.07 -27.18 -1.55
C ALA A 386 -12.91 -27.16 -0.53
N PHE A 387 -13.24 -27.35 0.75
CA PHE A 387 -12.26 -27.65 1.80
C PHE A 387 -11.61 -29.02 1.58
N GLY A 388 -10.35 -29.17 1.99
CA GLY A 388 -9.59 -30.42 1.89
C GLY A 388 -8.08 -30.21 1.78
N THR A 389 -7.34 -31.30 1.69
CA THR A 389 -5.89 -31.31 1.46
C THR A 389 -5.58 -31.62 0.00
N TYR A 390 -4.94 -30.66 -0.66
CA TYR A 390 -4.64 -30.69 -2.08
C TYR A 390 -3.15 -30.92 -2.33
N ARG A 391 -2.83 -31.91 -3.15
CA ARG A 391 -1.46 -32.24 -3.55
C ARG A 391 -1.35 -32.40 -5.05
N VAL A 392 -0.15 -32.20 -5.56
CA VAL A 392 0.21 -32.32 -6.98
C VAL A 392 1.49 -33.14 -7.12
N ARG A 393 1.65 -33.78 -8.28
CA ARG A 393 2.91 -34.35 -8.76
C ARG A 393 3.07 -34.06 -10.24
N PHE A 394 4.30 -34.17 -10.73
CA PHE A 394 4.62 -33.84 -12.13
C PHE A 394 5.58 -34.85 -12.76
N ARG A 395 5.70 -34.83 -14.09
CA ARG A 395 6.79 -35.53 -14.81
C ARG A 395 7.73 -34.52 -15.47
N ARG A 396 9.03 -34.81 -15.47
CA ARG A 396 10.04 -33.96 -16.13
C ARG A 396 10.19 -34.27 -17.63
N ILE A 397 9.90 -35.50 -18.07
CA ILE A 397 10.09 -35.98 -19.45
C ILE A 397 8.92 -36.91 -19.87
N PRO A 398 8.66 -37.09 -21.19
CA PRO A 398 7.67 -38.04 -21.69
C PRO A 398 7.94 -39.46 -21.15
N GLY A 399 6.91 -40.12 -20.61
CA GLY A 399 7.02 -41.48 -20.07
C GLY A 399 7.94 -41.65 -18.86
N GLY A 400 8.52 -40.57 -18.32
CA GLY A 400 9.41 -40.62 -17.18
C GLY A 400 8.72 -40.96 -15.85
N PRO A 401 9.49 -41.19 -14.77
CA PRO A 401 8.93 -41.34 -13.45
C PRO A 401 8.18 -40.06 -13.04
N TRP A 402 7.09 -40.24 -12.30
CA TRP A 402 6.47 -39.14 -11.56
C TRP A 402 7.43 -38.65 -10.48
N SER A 403 7.37 -37.35 -10.17
CA SER A 403 7.90 -36.82 -8.92
C SER A 403 7.21 -37.50 -7.74
N ASP A 404 7.87 -37.42 -6.58
CA ASP A 404 7.17 -37.62 -5.31
C ASP A 404 5.99 -36.63 -5.20
N TRP A 405 4.94 -37.02 -4.48
CA TRP A 405 3.82 -36.10 -4.17
C TRP A 405 4.32 -34.91 -3.34
N SER A 406 3.58 -33.79 -3.38
CA SER A 406 3.79 -32.62 -2.51
C SER A 406 4.16 -33.02 -1.07
N MET A 407 5.36 -32.64 -0.63
CA MET A 407 5.80 -32.88 0.75
C MET A 407 4.99 -32.01 1.72
N ASN A 408 4.69 -30.78 1.31
CA ASN A 408 3.74 -29.90 1.97
C ASN A 408 2.55 -29.67 1.02
N PRO A 409 1.42 -30.37 1.22
CA PRO A 409 0.20 -30.13 0.44
C PRO A 409 -0.47 -28.80 0.84
N ALA A 410 -1.25 -28.23 -0.07
CA ALA A 410 -2.09 -27.07 0.22
C ALA A 410 -3.32 -27.51 1.02
N VAL A 411 -3.43 -27.07 2.27
CA VAL A 411 -4.60 -27.32 3.12
C VAL A 411 -5.56 -26.16 2.98
N ILE A 412 -6.83 -26.46 2.67
CA ILE A 412 -7.91 -25.48 2.58
C ILE A 412 -8.91 -25.80 3.68
N SER A 413 -8.99 -24.92 4.68
CA SER A 413 -9.67 -25.19 5.97
C SER A 413 -10.78 -24.18 6.29
N PRO A 414 -11.76 -24.57 7.12
CA PRO A 414 -12.65 -23.63 7.77
C PRO A 414 -11.87 -22.71 8.71
N LYS A 415 -12.12 -21.40 8.63
CA LYS A 415 -11.53 -20.41 9.55
C LYS A 415 -12.30 -20.37 10.87
N ALA A 416 -11.57 -20.33 11.99
CA ALA A 416 -12.15 -20.21 13.32
C ALA A 416 -12.68 -18.78 13.62
N VAL A 417 -13.57 -18.66 14.62
CA VAL A 417 -14.08 -17.38 15.12
C VAL A 417 -13.05 -16.76 16.08
N THR A 418 -12.57 -15.55 15.79
CA THR A 418 -11.55 -14.87 16.60
C THR A 418 -12.12 -14.35 17.93
N GLN A 419 -11.32 -14.32 18.99
CA GLN A 419 -11.69 -13.67 20.26
C GLN A 419 -11.43 -12.15 20.18
N THR A 420 -12.43 -11.32 20.51
CA THR A 420 -12.22 -9.86 20.61
C THR A 420 -11.33 -9.53 21.80
N PRO A 421 -10.27 -8.69 21.62
CA PRO A 421 -9.39 -8.26 22.72
C PRO A 421 -10.10 -7.34 23.73
N PRO A 422 -9.49 -7.07 24.90
CA PRO A 422 -10.05 -6.16 25.90
C PRO A 422 -10.29 -4.74 25.36
N ILE A 423 -11.44 -4.18 25.72
CA ILE A 423 -11.85 -2.82 25.38
C ILE A 423 -10.81 -1.80 25.91
N GLN A 424 -10.40 -0.87 25.06
CA GLN A 424 -9.50 0.23 25.41
C GLN A 424 -10.26 1.54 25.59
N ILE A 425 -9.63 2.54 26.23
CA ILE A 425 -10.13 3.91 26.26
C ILE A 425 -9.41 4.72 25.18
N VAL A 426 -10.12 5.60 24.46
CA VAL A 426 -9.50 6.48 23.46
C VAL A 426 -8.65 7.54 24.15
N GLY A 427 -7.36 7.61 23.79
CA GLY A 427 -6.44 8.65 24.25
C GLY A 427 -6.29 8.67 25.77
N THR A 428 -6.38 9.85 26.37
CA THR A 428 -6.20 10.05 27.81
C THR A 428 -7.52 10.08 28.61
N ASN A 429 -8.69 9.77 28.03
CA ASN A 429 -9.96 9.92 28.77
C ASN A 429 -10.01 9.09 30.08
N SER A 430 -10.73 9.60 31.09
CA SER A 430 -10.87 8.89 32.37
C SER A 430 -11.87 7.72 32.29
N ARG A 431 -11.63 6.68 33.09
CA ARG A 431 -12.59 5.59 33.34
C ARG A 431 -13.70 5.94 34.35
N VAL A 432 -13.62 7.11 34.99
CA VAL A 432 -14.51 7.54 36.06
C VAL A 432 -15.29 8.78 35.64
N VAL A 433 -16.63 8.70 35.64
CA VAL A 433 -17.53 9.80 35.23
C VAL A 433 -18.60 10.07 36.30
N PRO A 434 -19.03 11.33 36.54
CA PRO A 434 -18.55 12.53 35.89
C PRO A 434 -17.12 12.94 36.28
N THR A 435 -16.37 13.38 35.28
CA THR A 435 -15.07 14.04 35.42
C THR A 435 -15.23 15.50 35.85
N LEU A 436 -14.15 16.12 36.35
CA LEU A 436 -14.18 17.55 36.71
C LEU A 436 -14.35 18.48 35.49
N ASP A 437 -14.13 17.99 34.27
CA ASP A 437 -14.43 18.69 33.01
C ASP A 437 -15.88 18.47 32.51
N GLY A 438 -16.74 17.89 33.34
CA GLY A 438 -18.18 17.77 33.09
C GLY A 438 -18.60 16.63 32.15
N LYS A 439 -17.66 15.82 31.63
CA LYS A 439 -18.02 14.66 30.80
C LYS A 439 -18.73 13.59 31.64
N THR A 440 -19.91 13.18 31.20
CA THR A 440 -20.73 12.12 31.81
C THR A 440 -20.55 10.74 31.14
N LYS A 441 -19.69 10.68 30.12
CA LYS A 441 -19.39 9.50 29.29
C LYS A 441 -17.89 9.42 28.99
N THR A 442 -17.38 8.23 28.72
CA THR A 442 -16.00 8.03 28.26
C THR A 442 -15.96 7.26 26.93
N GLN A 443 -14.95 7.55 26.11
CA GLN A 443 -14.82 6.97 24.78
C GLN A 443 -14.09 5.63 24.84
N LEU A 444 -14.81 4.55 24.53
CA LEU A 444 -14.28 3.18 24.47
C LEU A 444 -13.93 2.80 23.01
N GLN A 445 -12.91 1.98 22.80
CA GLN A 445 -12.40 1.63 21.47
C GLN A 445 -12.06 0.14 21.31
N LEU A 446 -12.30 -0.37 20.11
CA LEU A 446 -11.79 -1.63 19.58
C LEU A 446 -10.74 -1.41 18.46
N PRO A 447 -9.93 -2.44 18.09
CA PRO A 447 -8.93 -2.32 17.02
C PRO A 447 -9.48 -1.82 15.68
N ALA A 448 -8.65 -1.13 14.89
CA ALA A 448 -9.00 -0.63 13.55
C ALA A 448 -8.81 -1.70 12.45
N GLY A 449 -9.39 -1.47 11.27
CA GLY A 449 -9.25 -2.35 10.10
C GLY A 449 -10.24 -3.52 10.03
N PHE A 450 -11.16 -3.61 11.00
CA PHE A 450 -12.22 -4.61 11.07
C PHE A 450 -13.58 -4.04 10.63
N LEU A 451 -14.49 -4.93 10.26
CA LEU A 451 -15.86 -4.68 9.80
C LEU A 451 -16.86 -4.86 10.96
N ASN A 452 -18.06 -4.30 10.84
CA ASN A 452 -19.25 -4.65 11.65
C ASN A 452 -19.01 -4.73 13.18
N TYR A 453 -18.66 -3.61 13.81
CA TYR A 453 -18.52 -3.53 15.27
C TYR A 453 -19.90 -3.63 15.96
N GLN A 454 -19.92 -4.15 17.19
CA GLN A 454 -21.12 -4.22 18.04
C GLN A 454 -20.74 -3.99 19.50
N TRP A 455 -21.35 -3.01 20.15
CA TRP A 455 -21.24 -2.74 21.58
C TRP A 455 -22.54 -3.11 22.27
N VAL A 456 -22.46 -3.88 23.35
CA VAL A 456 -23.61 -4.38 24.10
C VAL A 456 -23.51 -3.96 25.55
N ARG A 457 -24.56 -3.32 26.07
CA ARG A 457 -24.70 -3.06 27.51
C ARG A 457 -25.06 -4.35 28.23
N THR A 458 -24.31 -4.72 29.28
CA THR A 458 -24.42 -6.07 29.87
C THR A 458 -25.57 -6.24 30.85
N THR A 459 -26.20 -5.15 31.31
CA THR A 459 -27.34 -5.21 32.24
C THR A 459 -28.63 -5.70 31.57
N ASP A 460 -28.78 -5.50 30.26
CA ASP A 460 -29.99 -5.81 29.48
C ASP A 460 -29.69 -6.45 28.11
N ASN A 461 -28.41 -6.67 27.77
CA ASN A 461 -27.92 -7.22 26.49
C ASN A 461 -28.36 -6.44 25.24
N VAL A 462 -28.72 -5.16 25.37
CA VAL A 462 -29.07 -4.29 24.24
C VAL A 462 -27.82 -3.83 23.49
N ILE A 463 -27.85 -3.87 22.15
CA ILE A 463 -26.83 -3.24 21.30
C ILE A 463 -26.98 -1.72 21.41
N VAL A 464 -25.94 -1.06 21.88
CA VAL A 464 -25.93 0.39 22.15
C VAL A 464 -25.11 1.21 21.14
N ASN A 465 -24.26 0.56 20.34
CA ASN A 465 -23.45 1.18 19.29
C ASN A 465 -22.90 0.13 18.30
N SER A 466 -22.55 0.54 17.07
CA SER A 466 -22.01 -0.33 16.02
C SER A 466 -20.76 0.21 15.29
N SER A 467 -20.09 1.20 15.86
CA SER A 467 -18.87 1.84 15.36
C SER A 467 -17.62 1.30 16.08
N GLN A 468 -16.43 1.59 15.56
CA GLN A 468 -15.16 1.22 16.23
C GLN A 468 -15.01 1.85 17.63
N ILE A 469 -15.60 3.04 17.83
CA ILE A 469 -15.52 3.84 19.04
C ILE A 469 -16.94 4.08 19.59
N TYR A 470 -17.11 3.97 20.91
CA TYR A 470 -18.38 4.15 21.61
C TYR A 470 -18.26 5.09 22.82
N ASP A 471 -19.08 6.15 22.86
CA ASP A 471 -19.20 7.06 23.99
C ASP A 471 -20.13 6.48 25.08
N ALA A 472 -19.51 5.80 26.05
CA ALA A 472 -20.18 5.01 27.07
C ALA A 472 -20.46 5.82 28.37
N PRO A 473 -21.71 5.94 28.84
CA PRO A 473 -22.00 6.43 30.20
C PRO A 473 -21.58 5.41 31.27
N ALA A 474 -21.60 5.81 32.55
CA ALA A 474 -21.36 4.88 33.68
C ALA A 474 -22.22 3.61 33.56
N GLY A 475 -21.60 2.44 33.68
CA GLY A 475 -22.23 1.17 33.34
C GLY A 475 -21.22 0.06 33.03
N THR A 476 -21.72 -1.05 32.49
CA THR A 476 -20.93 -2.23 32.10
C THR A 476 -21.25 -2.65 30.67
N TYR A 477 -20.21 -2.99 29.90
CA TYR A 477 -20.28 -3.20 28.45
C TYR A 477 -19.37 -4.32 27.97
N LYS A 478 -19.74 -5.00 26.89
CA LYS A 478 -18.92 -5.96 26.13
C LYS A 478 -19.06 -5.66 24.63
N ALA A 479 -18.05 -5.96 23.82
CA ALA A 479 -18.08 -5.59 22.40
C ALA A 479 -17.41 -6.63 21.48
N LYS A 480 -17.67 -6.56 20.17
CA LYS A 480 -17.09 -7.45 19.14
C LYS A 480 -17.01 -6.81 17.75
N TYR A 481 -16.32 -7.44 16.81
CA TYR A 481 -16.22 -7.03 15.39
C TYR A 481 -16.28 -8.23 14.41
N SER A 482 -16.01 -8.00 13.12
CA SER A 482 -15.84 -9.02 12.08
C SER A 482 -14.59 -8.73 11.24
N GLU A 483 -13.88 -9.73 10.76
CA GLU A 483 -12.64 -9.52 10.00
C GLU A 483 -12.88 -9.50 8.48
N PRO A 484 -12.05 -8.80 7.69
CA PRO A 484 -11.99 -9.02 6.25
C PRO A 484 -11.74 -10.51 5.96
N TYR A 485 -12.70 -11.15 5.28
CA TYR A 485 -12.70 -12.60 5.01
C TYR A 485 -12.72 -13.51 6.27
N GLY A 486 -13.05 -12.99 7.46
CA GLY A 486 -13.21 -13.77 8.69
C GLY A 486 -14.65 -13.92 9.14
N CYS A 487 -14.88 -14.81 10.12
CA CYS A 487 -16.20 -15.40 10.38
C CYS A 487 -16.93 -14.74 11.56
N GLY A 488 -16.72 -13.44 11.74
CA GLY A 488 -17.08 -12.71 12.96
C GLY A 488 -16.12 -12.99 14.12
N THR A 489 -16.44 -12.44 15.29
CA THR A 489 -15.67 -12.63 16.53
C THR A 489 -16.57 -12.87 17.75
N ASN A 490 -16.00 -13.44 18.81
CA ASN A 490 -16.62 -13.53 20.14
C ASN A 490 -16.62 -12.17 20.85
N PHE A 491 -17.51 -11.98 21.83
CA PHE A 491 -17.50 -10.78 22.67
C PHE A 491 -16.26 -10.67 23.56
N SER A 492 -15.79 -9.45 23.78
CA SER A 492 -14.74 -9.08 24.73
C SER A 492 -15.13 -9.42 26.18
N GLU A 493 -14.15 -9.35 27.08
CA GLU A 493 -14.41 -9.20 28.51
C GLU A 493 -15.27 -7.96 28.81
N VAL A 494 -15.89 -7.95 29.99
CA VAL A 494 -16.78 -6.86 30.43
C VAL A 494 -15.96 -5.68 30.94
N PHE A 495 -16.14 -4.52 30.31
CA PHE A 495 -15.53 -3.26 30.72
C PHE A 495 -16.50 -2.45 31.60
N ARG A 496 -16.00 -1.85 32.68
CA ARG A 496 -16.77 -1.00 33.61
C ARG A 496 -16.36 0.47 33.50
N VAL A 497 -17.34 1.33 33.26
CA VAL A 497 -17.22 2.79 33.41
C VAL A 497 -17.75 3.16 34.80
N VAL A 498 -16.90 3.75 35.65
CA VAL A 498 -17.16 3.96 37.09
C VAL A 498 -17.97 5.24 37.31
N ASN A 499 -18.90 5.23 38.26
CA ASN A 499 -19.61 6.42 38.71
C ASN A 499 -18.79 7.14 39.81
N ALA A 500 -18.37 8.39 39.58
CA ALA A 500 -17.59 9.20 40.51
C ALA A 500 -18.28 9.43 41.88
N ALA A 501 -19.61 9.37 41.91
CA ALA A 501 -20.41 9.50 43.12
C ALA A 501 -20.47 8.23 43.98
N GLY A 502 -19.96 7.09 43.48
CA GLY A 502 -19.95 5.82 44.21
C GLY A 502 -19.08 5.86 45.48
N THR A 503 -19.29 4.86 46.33
CA THR A 503 -18.64 4.70 47.63
C THR A 503 -18.09 3.27 47.78
N PRO A 504 -17.04 3.05 48.59
CA PRO A 504 -16.20 4.04 49.28
C PRO A 504 -15.33 4.88 48.32
N LYS A 505 -14.63 5.89 48.83
CA LYS A 505 -13.85 6.88 48.07
C LYS A 505 -12.44 7.06 48.66
N PRO A 506 -11.41 7.39 47.85
CA PRO A 506 -10.11 7.79 48.35
C PRO A 506 -10.12 9.24 48.88
N ASP A 507 -9.04 9.61 49.59
CA ASP A 507 -8.80 10.98 50.06
C ASP A 507 -8.23 11.88 48.94
N ALA A 508 -8.26 13.20 49.15
CA ALA A 508 -7.76 14.17 48.17
C ALA A 508 -6.23 14.41 48.27
N ALA A 509 -5.59 14.57 47.12
CA ALA A 509 -4.18 14.99 47.00
C ALA A 509 -3.96 16.41 47.54
N LYS A 510 -2.73 16.69 48.00
CA LYS A 510 -2.39 17.93 48.73
C LYS A 510 -1.17 18.64 48.12
N ASN A 511 -0.99 19.91 48.48
CA ASN A 511 0.22 20.70 48.18
C ASN A 511 0.61 20.78 46.70
N LEU A 512 -0.37 20.90 45.79
CA LEU A 512 -0.09 21.08 44.36
C LEU A 512 0.60 22.43 44.10
N ALA A 513 1.72 22.40 43.39
CA ALA A 513 2.51 23.55 42.95
C ALA A 513 2.79 23.49 41.44
N VAL A 514 2.88 24.65 40.79
CA VAL A 514 3.14 24.79 39.34
C VAL A 514 4.38 25.66 39.09
N THR A 515 5.29 25.19 38.23
CA THR A 515 6.51 25.89 37.81
C THR A 515 6.45 26.21 36.32
N VAL A 516 6.79 27.44 35.93
CA VAL A 516 6.81 27.88 34.53
C VAL A 516 8.11 27.43 33.84
N LEU A 517 8.01 26.87 32.63
CA LEU A 517 9.17 26.38 31.88
C LEU A 517 9.40 27.09 30.53
N SER A 518 8.33 27.46 29.80
CA SER A 518 8.44 28.20 28.52
C SER A 518 7.10 28.78 28.06
N GLN A 519 7.10 29.52 26.94
CA GLN A 519 5.92 29.90 26.14
C GLN A 519 4.94 28.75 25.81
N SER A 520 5.32 27.47 26.01
CA SER A 520 4.47 26.31 25.74
C SER A 520 4.60 25.15 26.74
N SER A 521 5.14 25.34 27.96
CA SER A 521 5.25 24.25 28.96
C SER A 521 5.28 24.71 30.43
N LEU A 522 4.72 23.87 31.31
CA LEU A 522 4.60 24.06 32.77
C LEU A 522 4.82 22.70 33.49
N ARG A 523 5.42 22.69 34.69
CA ARG A 523 5.58 21.49 35.55
C ARG A 523 4.65 21.56 36.76
N LEU A 524 4.09 20.43 37.17
CA LEU A 524 3.24 20.22 38.35
C LEU A 524 3.91 19.25 39.34
N ASP A 525 3.86 19.55 40.63
CA ASP A 525 4.32 18.68 41.73
C ASP A 525 3.28 18.71 42.87
N TRP A 526 2.96 17.57 43.49
CA TRP A 526 1.99 17.44 44.59
C TRP A 526 2.42 16.41 45.65
N ALA A 527 1.60 16.22 46.69
CA ALA A 527 1.77 15.20 47.72
C ALA A 527 0.57 14.22 47.75
N ASP A 528 0.90 12.94 47.89
CA ASP A 528 -0.05 11.84 48.10
C ASP A 528 -0.62 11.85 49.54
N ASN A 529 -1.79 11.27 49.74
CA ASN A 529 -2.47 11.14 51.03
C ASN A 529 -3.31 9.84 51.07
N PRO A 530 -2.67 8.67 51.23
CA PRO A 530 -3.35 7.37 51.14
C PRO A 530 -4.33 7.13 52.30
N ASN A 531 -5.48 6.52 51.99
CA ASN A 531 -6.56 6.22 52.94
C ASN A 531 -6.68 4.72 53.20
N ALA A 532 -6.63 4.32 54.48
CA ALA A 532 -6.67 2.92 54.91
C ALA A 532 -7.96 2.14 54.56
N GLY A 533 -9.06 2.84 54.24
CA GLY A 533 -10.34 2.23 53.82
C GLY A 533 -10.50 2.06 52.31
N THR A 534 -9.84 2.90 51.48
CA THR A 534 -9.82 2.81 50.01
C THR A 534 -8.68 3.64 49.47
N ASN A 535 -7.65 3.00 48.92
CA ASN A 535 -6.56 3.69 48.23
C ASN A 535 -6.96 4.08 46.79
N GLU A 536 -6.31 5.10 46.25
CA GLU A 536 -6.44 5.47 44.84
C GLU A 536 -5.69 4.48 43.93
N ILE A 537 -6.15 4.40 42.68
CA ILE A 537 -5.53 3.65 41.58
C ILE A 537 -4.77 4.57 40.62
N GLY A 538 -4.82 5.89 40.85
CA GLY A 538 -4.19 6.92 40.03
C GLY A 538 -4.71 8.33 40.33
N PHE A 539 -4.05 9.32 39.76
CA PHE A 539 -4.43 10.73 39.87
C PHE A 539 -4.81 11.32 38.52
N GLU A 540 -6.00 11.90 38.44
CA GLU A 540 -6.47 12.66 37.29
C GLU A 540 -5.94 14.10 37.38
N ILE A 541 -5.22 14.54 36.37
CA ILE A 541 -4.68 15.89 36.23
C ILE A 541 -5.65 16.71 35.39
N TYR A 542 -6.03 17.87 35.90
CA TYR A 542 -6.99 18.77 35.29
C TYR A 542 -6.41 20.17 35.13
N ARG A 543 -6.66 20.80 33.99
CA ARG A 543 -6.15 22.13 33.59
C ARG A 543 -7.27 23.05 33.15
N ALA A 544 -7.37 24.23 33.74
CA ALA A 544 -8.21 25.34 33.30
C ALA A 544 -7.35 26.50 32.78
N THR A 545 -7.97 27.46 32.11
CA THR A 545 -7.37 28.76 31.79
C THR A 545 -7.90 29.90 32.67
N LYS A 546 -8.65 29.54 33.72
CA LYS A 546 -9.29 30.43 34.71
C LYS A 546 -9.21 29.82 36.11
N ALA A 547 -9.06 30.67 37.12
CA ALA A 547 -9.09 30.27 38.52
C ALA A 547 -10.44 29.67 38.90
N GLY A 548 -10.44 28.58 39.66
CA GLY A 548 -11.63 27.82 40.04
C GLY A 548 -12.27 27.00 38.90
N GLY A 549 -11.61 26.90 37.74
CA GLY A 549 -12.12 26.18 36.58
C GLY A 549 -12.94 27.04 35.59
N PRO A 550 -13.69 26.43 34.65
CA PRO A 550 -13.85 24.98 34.48
C PRO A 550 -12.54 24.34 33.98
N TYR A 551 -12.21 23.18 34.55
CA TYR A 551 -11.01 22.45 34.15
C TYR A 551 -11.30 21.54 32.95
N THR A 552 -10.23 21.14 32.27
CA THR A 552 -10.20 20.15 31.19
C THR A 552 -9.30 19.00 31.61
N PHE A 553 -9.68 17.76 31.29
CA PHE A 553 -8.85 16.61 31.60
C PHE A 553 -7.56 16.62 30.78
N VAL A 554 -6.40 16.40 31.42
CA VAL A 554 -5.08 16.33 30.76
C VAL A 554 -4.57 14.89 30.71
N ALA A 555 -4.36 14.26 31.87
CA ALA A 555 -3.76 12.93 31.99
C ALA A 555 -4.26 12.18 33.23
N LEU A 556 -4.22 10.84 33.19
CA LEU A 556 -4.34 9.97 34.36
C LEU A 556 -2.95 9.41 34.66
N THR A 557 -2.45 9.61 35.86
CA THR A 557 -1.23 8.95 36.34
C THR A 557 -1.54 7.59 36.97
N ASN A 558 -0.52 6.76 37.11
CA ASN A 558 -0.60 5.54 37.94
C ASN A 558 -0.67 5.92 39.44
N ALA A 559 -1.13 4.99 40.28
CA ALA A 559 -1.10 5.14 41.75
C ALA A 559 0.28 5.57 42.28
N ASN A 560 0.31 6.33 43.38
CA ASN A 560 1.52 6.87 44.03
C ASN A 560 2.38 7.85 43.17
N VAL A 561 1.94 8.26 41.96
CA VAL A 561 2.67 9.28 41.17
C VAL A 561 2.37 10.69 41.70
N ILE A 562 3.43 11.47 41.93
CA ILE A 562 3.36 12.78 42.64
C ILE A 562 3.81 14.01 41.81
N ASN A 563 4.12 13.86 40.52
CA ASN A 563 4.44 14.98 39.64
C ASN A 563 4.11 14.70 38.17
N TYR A 564 3.99 15.76 37.37
CA TYR A 564 3.67 15.72 35.94
C TYR A 564 4.21 16.96 35.21
N THR A 565 4.57 16.86 33.93
CA THR A 565 4.95 18.03 33.12
C THR A 565 4.00 18.18 31.94
N ASP A 566 3.35 19.33 31.83
CA ASP A 566 2.43 19.68 30.75
C ASP A 566 3.14 20.50 29.68
N THR A 567 2.85 20.21 28.40
CA THR A 567 3.61 20.71 27.24
C THR A 567 2.69 21.00 26.06
N ALA A 568 3.21 21.66 25.02
CA ALA A 568 2.44 22.14 23.88
C ALA A 568 1.27 23.09 24.28
N LEU A 569 1.50 23.89 25.33
CA LEU A 569 0.57 24.88 25.84
C LEU A 569 0.50 26.10 24.91
N VAL A 570 -0.64 26.79 24.93
CA VAL A 570 -0.88 28.00 24.14
C VAL A 570 -0.13 29.17 24.78
N PRO A 571 0.57 30.00 23.97
CA PRO A 571 1.05 31.33 24.31
C PRO A 571 0.18 32.23 25.24
N ASN A 572 0.82 32.99 26.15
CA ASN A 572 0.28 33.99 27.13
C ASN A 572 -0.93 33.56 27.96
N THR A 573 -1.16 32.26 28.05
CA THR A 573 -2.32 31.71 28.72
C THR A 573 -1.96 31.45 30.17
N ASN A 574 -2.69 32.09 31.08
CA ASN A 574 -2.69 31.67 32.49
C ASN A 574 -3.35 30.29 32.53
N TYR A 575 -2.63 29.30 33.04
CA TYR A 575 -3.16 27.96 33.30
C TYR A 575 -3.26 27.72 34.80
N TYR A 576 -4.34 27.07 35.19
CA TYR A 576 -4.67 26.71 36.57
C TYR A 576 -4.88 25.20 36.62
N TYR A 577 -4.34 24.53 37.61
CA TYR A 577 -4.34 23.08 37.70
C TYR A 577 -4.92 22.61 39.03
N VAL A 578 -5.63 21.48 38.97
CA VAL A 578 -6.04 20.68 40.14
C VAL A 578 -5.80 19.20 39.83
N VAL A 579 -5.63 18.40 40.87
CA VAL A 579 -5.43 16.96 40.79
C VAL A 579 -6.52 16.25 41.61
N ARG A 580 -7.10 15.17 41.09
CA ARG A 580 -8.15 14.37 41.77
C ARG A 580 -7.73 12.90 41.87
N ALA A 581 -7.73 12.35 43.08
CA ALA A 581 -7.51 10.92 43.30
C ALA A 581 -8.76 10.12 42.91
N VAL A 582 -8.56 8.96 42.27
CA VAL A 582 -9.64 8.06 41.83
C VAL A 582 -9.42 6.62 42.27
N ALA A 583 -10.49 5.90 42.57
CA ALA A 583 -10.50 4.47 42.88
C ALA A 583 -11.50 3.72 41.97
N GLU A 584 -11.55 2.39 42.07
CA GLU A 584 -12.50 1.56 41.30
C GLU A 584 -13.98 1.81 41.65
N THR A 585 -14.24 2.39 42.82
CA THR A 585 -15.57 2.59 43.40
C THR A 585 -16.08 4.03 43.31
N GLY A 586 -15.19 5.02 43.18
CA GLY A 586 -15.54 6.45 43.20
C GLY A 586 -14.33 7.38 43.13
N ALA A 587 -14.57 8.69 43.16
CA ALA A 587 -13.54 9.73 43.11
C ALA A 587 -13.53 10.63 44.35
N ALA A 588 -12.34 11.10 44.73
CA ALA A 588 -12.11 12.06 45.80
C ALA A 588 -12.61 13.48 45.44
N ALA A 589 -12.47 14.42 46.38
CA ALA A 589 -12.45 15.84 46.08
C ALA A 589 -11.16 16.23 45.31
N ALA A 590 -11.15 17.41 44.69
CA ALA A 590 -9.96 17.97 44.06
C ALA A 590 -8.94 18.48 45.10
N SER A 591 -7.67 18.56 44.71
CA SER A 591 -6.60 19.23 45.45
C SER A 591 -6.83 20.75 45.56
N ASN A 592 -5.90 21.45 46.23
CA ASN A 592 -5.77 22.89 46.02
C ASN A 592 -5.49 23.20 44.55
N GLU A 593 -5.91 24.38 44.10
CA GLU A 593 -5.53 24.92 42.80
C GLU A 593 -4.11 25.50 42.84
N SER A 594 -3.40 25.44 41.71
CA SER A 594 -2.11 26.11 41.49
C SER A 594 -2.02 26.66 40.06
N THR A 595 -1.26 27.72 39.83
CA THR A 595 -1.29 28.49 38.56
C THR A 595 0.10 28.78 37.98
N GLY A 596 0.19 28.88 36.66
CA GLY A 596 1.38 29.33 35.92
C GLY A 596 1.01 29.88 34.54
N LYS A 597 1.78 30.84 34.01
CA LYS A 597 1.48 31.55 32.74
C LYS A 597 2.53 31.28 31.67
N THR A 598 2.11 31.13 30.42
CA THR A 598 2.96 31.10 29.20
C THR A 598 3.13 32.52 28.57
N GLU A 599 3.63 32.68 27.32
CA GLU A 599 4.10 33.95 26.67
C GLU A 599 3.51 34.15 25.23
N VAL A 600 3.25 35.36 24.68
CA VAL A 600 2.07 35.80 23.81
C VAL A 600 1.92 35.42 22.31
N ASP A 601 0.66 35.20 21.83
CA ASP A 601 0.31 35.12 20.38
C ASP A 601 -1.19 35.38 19.95
N ASN A 602 -1.50 36.21 18.92
CA ASN A 602 -2.86 36.78 18.63
C ASN A 602 -3.25 37.15 17.13
N GLN A 603 -3.12 36.33 16.08
CA GLN A 603 -3.68 36.65 14.73
C GLN A 603 -4.22 35.38 14.02
N PRO A 604 -5.14 35.46 13.02
CA PRO A 604 -5.71 34.27 12.35
C PRO A 604 -5.25 34.06 10.88
N PRO A 605 -5.25 32.81 10.35
CA PRO A 605 -4.77 32.51 9.01
C PRO A 605 -5.64 33.05 7.87
N SER A 606 -4.98 33.43 6.79
CA SER A 606 -5.61 33.55 5.47
C SER A 606 -6.11 32.19 4.92
N ALA A 607 -7.05 32.21 3.98
CA ALA A 607 -7.54 30.98 3.35
C ALA A 607 -6.52 30.40 2.34
N PRO A 608 -6.30 29.08 2.32
CA PRO A 608 -5.60 28.42 1.22
C PRO A 608 -6.33 28.73 -0.09
N TYR A 609 -5.60 29.20 -1.09
CA TYR A 609 -6.14 29.52 -2.41
C TYR A 609 -5.45 28.69 -3.49
N ASN A 610 -6.07 28.64 -4.67
CA ASN A 610 -5.64 27.79 -5.79
C ASN A 610 -5.45 26.32 -5.37
N LEU A 611 -6.42 25.75 -4.66
CA LEU A 611 -6.47 24.30 -4.49
C LEU A 611 -6.66 23.68 -5.87
N GLU A 612 -5.76 22.80 -6.25
CA GLU A 612 -5.69 22.21 -7.58
C GLU A 612 -5.37 20.71 -7.49
N TYR A 613 -5.92 19.96 -8.42
CA TYR A 613 -5.59 18.55 -8.62
C TYR A 613 -4.27 18.46 -9.38
N ARG A 614 -3.32 17.70 -8.85
CA ARG A 614 -1.99 17.51 -9.43
C ARG A 614 -1.72 16.10 -9.94
N GLY A 615 -2.77 15.31 -10.20
CA GLY A 615 -2.70 13.92 -10.65
C GLY A 615 -3.02 12.90 -9.55
N SER A 616 -3.17 11.63 -9.90
CA SER A 616 -3.54 10.57 -8.95
C SER A 616 -2.89 9.23 -9.28
N THR A 617 -2.99 8.27 -8.37
CA THR A 617 -2.73 6.84 -8.60
C THR A 617 -4.05 6.08 -8.57
N SER A 618 -4.00 4.75 -8.66
CA SER A 618 -5.16 3.91 -8.49
C SER A 618 -5.78 4.01 -7.10
N THR A 619 -5.10 4.53 -6.08
CA THR A 619 -5.66 4.67 -4.72
C THR A 619 -5.22 5.95 -3.99
N SER A 620 -4.86 7.00 -4.72
CA SER A 620 -4.48 8.28 -4.10
C SER A 620 -4.62 9.49 -5.01
N VAL A 621 -5.05 10.64 -4.51
CA VAL A 621 -5.07 11.90 -5.25
C VAL A 621 -4.01 12.85 -4.69
N THR A 622 -3.16 13.40 -5.54
CA THR A 622 -2.20 14.44 -5.18
C THR A 622 -2.87 15.81 -5.31
N LEU A 623 -2.95 16.52 -4.19
CA LEU A 623 -3.47 17.88 -4.09
C LEU A 623 -2.33 18.86 -3.84
N ARG A 624 -2.46 20.07 -4.39
CA ARG A 624 -1.59 21.21 -4.08
C ARG A 624 -2.45 22.46 -3.84
N TRP A 625 -1.99 23.35 -2.98
CA TRP A 625 -2.57 24.68 -2.79
C TRP A 625 -1.47 25.70 -2.50
N ALA A 626 -1.80 26.99 -2.62
CA ALA A 626 -0.91 28.06 -2.19
C ALA A 626 -0.96 28.22 -0.65
N ALA A 627 0.16 28.65 -0.06
CA ALA A 627 0.28 28.82 1.38
C ALA A 627 -0.70 29.85 1.95
N ALA A 628 -1.34 29.49 3.06
CA ALA A 628 -1.87 30.46 4.01
C ALA A 628 -0.76 31.06 4.87
N THR A 629 -1.02 32.23 5.42
CA THR A 629 -0.09 33.04 6.21
C THR A 629 -0.71 33.39 7.56
N ASP A 630 0.07 33.30 8.64
CA ASP A 630 -0.31 33.67 10.00
C ASP A 630 0.91 34.09 10.84
N ASN A 631 0.72 34.85 11.92
CA ASN A 631 1.80 35.34 12.78
C ASN A 631 2.32 34.29 13.78
N SER A 632 1.45 33.40 14.29
CA SER A 632 1.79 32.31 15.20
C SER A 632 2.39 31.09 14.47
N GLY A 633 2.30 31.15 13.13
CA GLY A 633 2.64 30.08 12.22
C GLY A 633 1.49 29.09 12.06
N ILE A 634 1.33 28.61 10.84
CA ILE A 634 0.31 27.61 10.52
C ILE A 634 0.61 26.30 11.28
N SER A 635 -0.31 25.88 12.15
CA SER A 635 -0.28 24.57 12.80
C SER A 635 -0.47 23.45 11.77
N ARG A 636 -1.41 23.64 10.85
CA ARG A 636 -1.81 22.65 9.85
C ARG A 636 -2.75 23.23 8.79
N TYR A 637 -2.84 22.51 7.68
CA TYR A 637 -3.88 22.58 6.68
C TYR A 637 -4.81 21.38 6.85
N ASP A 638 -6.10 21.63 6.98
CA ASP A 638 -7.14 20.63 7.11
C ASP A 638 -7.75 20.38 5.72
N ILE A 639 -7.54 19.19 5.18
CA ILE A 639 -7.99 18.74 3.86
C ILE A 639 -9.29 17.97 3.98
N TYR A 640 -10.26 18.34 3.15
CA TYR A 640 -11.59 17.76 3.09
C TYR A 640 -11.78 17.07 1.73
N ALA A 641 -12.52 15.97 1.71
CA ALA A 641 -13.02 15.31 0.50
C ALA A 641 -14.50 14.96 0.71
N ASN A 642 -15.35 15.21 -0.29
CA ASN A 642 -16.80 15.02 -0.23
C ASN A 642 -17.42 15.68 1.03
N GLY A 643 -16.95 16.89 1.37
CA GLY A 643 -17.36 17.62 2.57
C GLY A 643 -16.75 17.15 3.90
N GLN A 644 -16.09 15.99 3.94
CA GLN A 644 -15.52 15.39 5.15
C GLN A 644 -14.04 15.70 5.29
N LYS A 645 -13.61 16.17 6.47
CA LYS A 645 -12.19 16.37 6.76
C LYS A 645 -11.49 15.02 6.79
N LEU A 646 -10.72 14.70 5.76
CA LEU A 646 -9.97 13.44 5.69
C LEU A 646 -8.63 13.54 6.43
N TYR A 647 -7.93 14.66 6.26
CA TYR A 647 -6.53 14.77 6.70
C TYR A 647 -6.23 16.15 7.30
N SER A 648 -5.19 16.17 8.13
CA SER A 648 -4.48 17.39 8.54
C SER A 648 -3.01 17.23 8.16
N THR A 649 -2.40 18.26 7.60
CA THR A 649 -0.99 18.25 7.17
C THR A 649 -0.34 19.60 7.39
N PRO A 650 0.94 19.69 7.81
CA PRO A 650 1.68 20.95 7.77
C PRO A 650 2.13 21.33 6.35
N ASN A 651 2.05 20.39 5.38
CA ASN A 651 2.60 20.55 4.02
C ASN A 651 1.60 21.17 3.03
N LEU A 652 2.11 21.91 2.04
CA LEU A 652 1.34 22.59 0.97
C LEU A 652 0.99 21.70 -0.24
N THR A 653 1.54 20.49 -0.24
CA THR A 653 1.20 19.41 -1.17
C THR A 653 0.88 18.18 -0.32
N PHE A 654 -0.12 17.42 -0.73
CA PHE A 654 -0.51 16.23 0.01
C PHE A 654 -1.05 15.16 -0.92
N VAL A 655 -0.54 13.94 -0.74
CA VAL A 655 -1.07 12.74 -1.39
C VAL A 655 -2.16 12.19 -0.48
N VAL A 656 -3.42 12.49 -0.81
CA VAL A 656 -4.59 11.87 -0.18
C VAL A 656 -4.60 10.41 -0.60
N ALA A 657 -4.03 9.54 0.22
CA ALA A 657 -3.92 8.10 -0.03
C ALA A 657 -5.12 7.32 0.52
N ASN A 658 -5.17 6.02 0.23
CA ASN A 658 -6.26 5.10 0.61
C ASN A 658 -7.63 5.54 0.08
N LEU A 659 -7.64 6.20 -1.08
CA LEU A 659 -8.85 6.44 -1.85
C LEU A 659 -9.20 5.20 -2.66
N ASP A 660 -10.48 4.91 -2.81
CA ASP A 660 -10.97 3.82 -3.66
C ASP A 660 -10.58 4.06 -5.12
N SER A 661 -10.40 2.99 -5.89
CA SER A 661 -9.94 3.06 -7.28
C SER A 661 -11.08 3.36 -8.25
N LEU A 662 -10.82 4.20 -9.26
CA LEU A 662 -11.80 4.62 -10.27
C LEU A 662 -12.98 5.42 -9.65
N VAL A 663 -12.70 6.21 -8.61
CA VAL A 663 -13.70 7.00 -7.88
C VAL A 663 -13.34 8.49 -7.89
N THR A 664 -14.36 9.33 -8.11
CA THR A 664 -14.27 10.80 -8.01
C THR A 664 -14.45 11.26 -6.56
N TYR A 665 -13.57 12.15 -6.11
CA TYR A 665 -13.61 12.80 -4.80
C TYR A 665 -13.59 14.33 -4.95
N SER A 666 -14.36 15.04 -4.15
CA SER A 666 -14.50 16.51 -4.21
C SER A 666 -13.80 17.21 -3.05
N PHE A 667 -12.67 17.86 -3.29
CA PHE A 667 -11.75 18.35 -2.27
C PHE A 667 -11.83 19.86 -2.00
N TYR A 668 -11.70 20.27 -0.73
CA TYR A 668 -11.37 21.64 -0.30
C TYR A 668 -10.40 21.63 0.90
N VAL A 669 -9.73 22.75 1.21
CA VAL A 669 -8.74 22.86 2.30
C VAL A 669 -8.99 24.10 3.16
N LYS A 670 -8.67 24.04 4.46
CA LYS A 670 -8.59 25.19 5.38
C LYS A 670 -7.20 25.28 6.01
N ALA A 671 -6.75 26.47 6.39
CA ALA A 671 -5.58 26.66 7.23
C ALA A 671 -5.98 26.86 8.70
N VAL A 672 -5.12 26.41 9.61
CA VAL A 672 -5.28 26.57 11.06
C VAL A 672 -3.95 26.95 11.69
N ASP A 673 -3.94 27.98 12.53
CA ASP A 673 -2.74 28.43 13.24
C ASP A 673 -2.51 27.68 14.58
N LYS A 674 -1.50 28.10 15.36
CA LYS A 674 -1.19 27.49 16.68
C LYS A 674 -2.07 27.99 17.83
N ALA A 675 -2.65 29.18 17.72
CA ALA A 675 -3.68 29.66 18.65
C ALA A 675 -5.05 28.97 18.42
N GLY A 676 -5.20 28.26 17.31
CA GLY A 676 -6.38 27.51 16.90
C GLY A 676 -7.32 28.27 15.94
N ASN A 677 -6.98 29.49 15.51
CA ASN A 677 -7.85 30.21 14.58
C ASN A 677 -7.80 29.55 13.20
N GLN A 678 -8.94 29.53 12.51
CA GLN A 678 -9.09 28.86 11.22
C GLN A 678 -9.45 29.84 10.12
N SER A 679 -8.96 29.56 8.93
CA SER A 679 -9.43 30.23 7.72
C SER A 679 -10.82 29.76 7.28
N VAL A 680 -11.41 30.49 6.35
CA VAL A 680 -12.53 29.99 5.52
C VAL A 680 -12.05 28.89 4.56
N ASN A 681 -12.98 28.19 3.90
CA ASN A 681 -12.68 27.16 2.89
C ASN A 681 -11.86 27.74 1.72
N SER A 682 -10.99 26.93 1.13
CA SER A 682 -10.50 27.12 -0.24
C SER A 682 -11.62 26.94 -1.26
N ASN A 683 -11.30 27.17 -2.54
CA ASN A 683 -12.10 26.64 -3.65
C ASN A 683 -12.21 25.10 -3.55
N GLN A 684 -13.33 24.55 -4.04
CA GLN A 684 -13.57 23.11 -4.13
C GLN A 684 -13.28 22.59 -5.55
N ILE A 685 -12.66 21.42 -5.65
CA ILE A 685 -12.27 20.77 -6.91
C ILE A 685 -12.66 19.29 -6.91
N ASN A 686 -12.68 18.63 -8.06
CA ASN A 686 -12.75 17.17 -8.11
C ASN A 686 -11.38 16.56 -8.45
N GLY A 687 -11.14 15.34 -7.97
CA GLY A 687 -9.98 14.52 -8.27
C GLY A 687 -10.36 13.04 -8.28
N PHE A 688 -9.82 12.28 -9.22
CA PHE A 688 -10.25 10.91 -9.52
C PHE A 688 -9.06 9.95 -9.54
N THR A 689 -9.19 8.77 -8.93
CA THR A 689 -8.16 7.73 -8.86
C THR A 689 -8.14 6.83 -10.09
N HIS A 690 -6.97 6.48 -10.66
CA HIS A 690 -6.91 5.68 -11.90
C HIS A 690 -5.65 4.81 -12.05
N ARG A 691 -5.68 3.84 -12.97
CA ARG A 691 -4.47 3.08 -13.36
C ARG A 691 -3.50 3.99 -14.12
N GLN A 692 -2.30 4.25 -13.60
CA GLN A 692 -1.35 5.21 -14.20
C GLN A 692 -0.71 4.72 -15.51
N GLY A 693 -0.36 5.68 -16.37
CA GLY A 693 0.43 5.51 -17.59
C GLY A 693 -0.38 5.51 -18.88
N LEU A 694 0.29 5.30 -20.01
CA LEU A 694 -0.30 5.10 -21.33
C LEU A 694 0.07 3.71 -21.84
N ASN A 695 -0.85 3.07 -22.57
CA ASN A 695 -0.56 1.85 -23.31
C ASN A 695 0.36 2.20 -24.48
N TYR A 696 1.60 1.70 -24.50
CA TYR A 696 2.51 1.89 -25.62
C TYR A 696 2.52 0.68 -26.54
N LYS A 697 2.77 0.95 -27.83
CA LYS A 697 3.10 -0.01 -28.89
C LYS A 697 4.38 0.50 -29.57
N TYR A 698 5.38 -0.36 -29.68
CA TYR A 698 6.70 -0.07 -30.27
C TYR A 698 6.90 -0.86 -31.56
N TYR A 699 7.54 -0.25 -32.56
CA TYR A 699 7.70 -0.79 -33.91
C TYR A 699 9.09 -0.48 -34.47
N ASN A 700 9.65 -1.36 -35.30
CA ASN A 700 10.88 -1.12 -36.04
C ASN A 700 10.53 -0.88 -37.52
N GLY A 701 11.24 0.02 -38.19
CA GLY A 701 11.07 0.25 -39.63
C GLY A 701 11.63 1.59 -40.10
N SER A 702 11.96 1.70 -41.39
CA SER A 702 12.41 2.97 -41.96
C SER A 702 11.22 3.83 -42.38
N TYR A 703 11.19 5.06 -41.87
CA TYR A 703 10.10 6.01 -42.05
C TYR A 703 10.62 7.32 -42.63
N SER A 704 9.81 8.02 -43.42
CA SER A 704 10.03 9.44 -43.81
C SER A 704 8.92 10.36 -43.31
N THR A 705 7.82 9.74 -42.83
CA THR A 705 6.62 10.28 -42.21
C THR A 705 6.04 9.17 -41.33
N LEU A 706 5.18 9.52 -40.39
CA LEU A 706 4.51 8.59 -39.49
C LEU A 706 3.76 7.48 -40.25
N PRO A 707 3.98 6.21 -39.91
CA PRO A 707 3.29 5.11 -40.57
C PRO A 707 1.82 5.01 -40.16
N ASN A 708 1.03 4.28 -40.96
CA ASN A 708 -0.29 3.83 -40.53
C ASN A 708 -0.15 2.69 -39.51
N PHE A 709 -0.20 3.02 -38.22
CA PHE A 709 -0.02 2.07 -37.13
C PHE A 709 -1.10 0.97 -37.08
N ASN A 710 -2.27 1.16 -37.72
CA ASN A 710 -3.29 0.11 -37.82
C ASN A 710 -2.88 -1.04 -38.76
N ASN A 711 -1.90 -0.80 -39.64
CA ASN A 711 -1.37 -1.80 -40.58
C ASN A 711 -0.07 -2.45 -40.08
N LEU A 712 0.45 -2.05 -38.91
CA LEU A 712 1.70 -2.53 -38.35
C LEU A 712 1.46 -3.49 -37.19
N THR A 713 2.34 -4.49 -37.05
CA THR A 713 2.37 -5.37 -35.86
C THR A 713 3.39 -4.82 -34.86
N PRO A 714 3.02 -4.53 -33.60
CA PRO A 714 3.97 -4.07 -32.59
C PRO A 714 5.05 -5.13 -32.29
N VAL A 715 6.29 -4.70 -32.20
CA VAL A 715 7.44 -5.49 -31.73
C VAL A 715 7.40 -5.66 -30.20
N LYS A 716 6.95 -4.62 -29.48
CA LYS A 716 6.67 -4.65 -28.04
C LYS A 716 5.41 -3.85 -27.72
N THR A 717 4.73 -4.23 -26.65
CA THR A 717 3.62 -3.47 -26.05
C THR A 717 3.75 -3.47 -24.54
N GLY A 718 3.15 -2.47 -23.87
CA GLY A 718 3.13 -2.40 -22.42
C GLY A 718 2.55 -1.09 -21.92
N ILE A 719 2.85 -0.73 -20.68
CA ILE A 719 2.44 0.54 -20.06
C ILE A 719 3.71 1.38 -19.82
N MET A 720 3.65 2.66 -20.13
CA MET A 720 4.71 3.63 -19.84
C MET A 720 4.11 4.80 -19.06
N ASP A 721 4.77 5.27 -18.00
CA ASP A 721 4.27 6.36 -17.16
C ASP A 721 4.56 7.76 -17.74
N THR A 722 5.27 7.85 -18.86
CA THR A 722 5.55 9.11 -19.58
C THR A 722 5.70 8.87 -21.09
N VAL A 723 5.77 9.93 -21.89
CA VAL A 723 6.14 9.89 -23.31
C VAL A 723 7.62 10.24 -23.43
N ASN A 724 8.43 9.33 -23.97
CA ASN A 724 9.87 9.49 -24.21
C ASN A 724 10.33 8.61 -25.40
N SER A 725 11.58 8.73 -25.84
CA SER A 725 12.14 7.92 -26.95
C SER A 725 12.40 6.43 -26.64
N GLY A 726 11.88 5.93 -25.52
CA GLY A 726 11.80 4.50 -25.24
C GLY A 726 13.06 3.86 -24.69
N GLN A 727 13.87 4.57 -23.91
CA GLN A 727 15.06 3.99 -23.25
C GLN A 727 14.68 2.77 -22.41
N GLY A 728 15.29 1.61 -22.70
CA GLY A 728 14.94 0.30 -22.11
C GLY A 728 13.77 -0.45 -22.79
N VAL A 729 13.04 0.20 -23.69
CA VAL A 729 11.97 -0.40 -24.53
C VAL A 729 12.43 -0.58 -25.97
N ARG A 730 13.08 0.42 -26.58
CA ARG A 730 13.56 0.36 -27.98
C ARG A 730 14.61 -0.75 -28.18
N THR A 731 14.70 -1.28 -29.39
CA THR A 731 15.66 -2.35 -29.76
C THR A 731 16.73 -1.90 -30.75
N GLN A 732 16.67 -0.65 -31.18
CA GLN A 732 17.57 0.01 -32.13
C GLN A 732 17.50 1.52 -31.89
N ASP A 733 18.55 2.24 -32.28
CA ASP A 733 18.67 3.68 -32.02
C ASP A 733 18.00 4.51 -33.12
N ASP A 734 18.26 4.23 -34.41
CA ASP A 734 17.53 4.83 -35.54
C ASP A 734 16.32 3.97 -35.99
N ASN A 735 15.46 4.52 -36.87
CA ASN A 735 14.43 3.79 -37.63
C ASN A 735 13.41 3.01 -36.76
N PHE A 736 12.75 3.70 -35.82
CA PHE A 736 11.72 3.09 -34.97
C PHE A 736 10.47 3.97 -34.86
N ALA A 737 9.38 3.42 -34.35
CA ALA A 737 8.16 4.18 -34.09
C ALA A 737 7.44 3.75 -32.80
N PHE A 738 6.67 4.66 -32.24
CA PHE A 738 5.81 4.45 -31.07
C PHE A 738 4.39 4.96 -31.32
N LEU A 739 3.42 4.26 -30.72
CA LEU A 739 2.05 4.72 -30.50
C LEU A 739 1.74 4.56 -29.01
N TRP A 740 1.45 5.66 -28.31
CA TRP A 740 0.91 5.68 -26.94
C TRP A 740 -0.58 6.00 -26.96
N GLU A 741 -1.38 5.31 -26.15
CA GLU A 741 -2.84 5.46 -26.07
C GLU A 741 -3.33 5.40 -24.62
N GLY A 742 -4.28 6.28 -24.27
CA GLY A 742 -4.89 6.29 -22.94
C GLY A 742 -5.76 7.53 -22.73
N LEU A 743 -5.73 8.06 -21.51
CA LEU A 743 -6.40 9.29 -21.11
C LEU A 743 -5.38 10.28 -20.53
N VAL A 744 -5.64 11.57 -20.68
CA VAL A 744 -4.96 12.66 -19.97
C VAL A 744 -5.97 13.39 -19.10
N TYR A 745 -5.62 13.69 -17.84
CA TYR A 745 -6.47 14.50 -16.97
C TYR A 745 -6.26 15.99 -17.19
N ILE A 746 -7.35 16.73 -17.30
CA ILE A 746 -7.39 18.18 -17.45
C ILE A 746 -7.94 18.78 -16.15
N PRO A 747 -7.11 19.50 -15.35
CA PRO A 747 -7.53 20.01 -14.04
C PRO A 747 -8.45 21.23 -14.07
N VAL A 748 -8.53 21.95 -15.18
CA VAL A 748 -9.34 23.16 -15.33
C VAL A 748 -9.79 23.34 -16.77
N ALA A 749 -11.06 23.68 -16.98
CA ALA A 749 -11.59 23.94 -18.31
C ALA A 749 -10.98 25.22 -18.92
N GLY A 750 -10.61 25.18 -20.19
CA GLY A 750 -9.94 26.29 -20.85
C GLY A 750 -9.32 25.91 -22.19
N ASN A 751 -8.60 26.85 -22.80
CA ASN A 751 -7.79 26.59 -24.00
C ASN A 751 -6.45 26.01 -23.57
N TRP A 752 -6.26 24.73 -23.83
CA TRP A 752 -5.03 23.99 -23.56
C TRP A 752 -4.20 23.90 -24.83
N THR A 753 -2.97 24.38 -24.75
CA THR A 753 -1.97 24.28 -25.81
C THR A 753 -1.04 23.13 -25.45
N PHE A 754 -1.15 22.05 -26.20
CA PHE A 754 -0.23 20.93 -26.14
C PHE A 754 0.91 21.15 -27.10
N GLU A 755 2.08 20.59 -26.78
CA GLU A 755 3.27 20.69 -27.61
C GLU A 755 4.00 19.35 -27.68
N THR A 756 4.27 18.89 -28.89
CA THR A 756 5.25 17.83 -29.14
C THR A 756 6.58 18.48 -29.51
N ALA A 757 7.61 18.23 -28.71
CA ALA A 757 8.98 18.46 -29.10
C ALA A 757 9.55 17.12 -29.58
N SER A 758 9.89 17.02 -30.88
CA SER A 758 10.52 15.83 -31.44
C SER A 758 11.53 16.15 -32.54
N ASP A 759 12.61 15.38 -32.61
CA ASP A 759 13.61 15.37 -33.68
C ASP A 759 13.00 14.99 -35.01
N ASP A 760 12.15 13.96 -35.01
CA ASP A 760 11.43 13.47 -36.19
C ASP A 760 9.91 13.38 -35.96
N GLY A 761 9.21 12.73 -36.88
CA GLY A 761 7.77 12.81 -37.08
C GLY A 761 6.94 12.45 -35.85
N SER A 762 6.13 13.37 -35.33
CA SER A 762 5.17 13.10 -34.26
C SER A 762 3.79 13.75 -34.46
N LYS A 763 2.75 13.14 -33.89
CA LYS A 763 1.37 13.66 -33.85
C LYS A 763 0.74 13.41 -32.49
N LEU A 764 -0.12 14.33 -32.07
CA LEU A 764 -0.92 14.24 -30.85
C LEU A 764 -2.41 14.32 -31.19
N TYR A 765 -3.21 13.47 -30.56
CA TYR A 765 -4.66 13.38 -30.69
C TYR A 765 -5.31 13.58 -29.32
N ILE A 766 -6.38 14.39 -29.25
CA ILE A 766 -7.14 14.66 -28.01
C ILE A 766 -8.65 14.55 -28.27
N ASP A 767 -9.35 13.77 -27.45
CA ASP A 767 -10.76 13.33 -27.55
C ASP A 767 -11.13 12.45 -28.75
N VAL A 768 -10.12 12.00 -29.49
CA VAL A 768 -10.30 11.01 -30.55
C VAL A 768 -9.30 9.88 -30.32
N PRO A 769 -9.74 8.60 -30.34
CA PRO A 769 -8.82 7.47 -30.40
C PRO A 769 -7.92 7.57 -31.63
N TYR A 770 -6.75 6.93 -31.59
CA TYR A 770 -5.88 6.90 -32.77
C TYR A 770 -6.60 6.21 -33.95
N SER A 771 -6.56 6.87 -35.11
CA SER A 771 -6.73 6.22 -36.40
C SER A 771 -5.97 7.00 -37.46
N ASN A 772 -5.54 6.33 -38.53
CA ASN A 772 -4.73 6.94 -39.58
C ASN A 772 -5.38 8.15 -40.27
N GLY A 773 -6.73 8.22 -40.25
CA GLY A 773 -7.50 9.34 -40.81
C GLY A 773 -7.98 10.36 -39.78
N ALA A 774 -7.66 10.20 -38.48
CA ALA A 774 -8.05 11.17 -37.45
C ALA A 774 -7.29 12.49 -37.64
N THR A 775 -7.97 13.61 -37.40
CA THR A 775 -7.32 14.93 -37.36
C THR A 775 -6.51 15.05 -36.07
N ALA A 776 -5.19 15.16 -36.20
CA ALA A 776 -4.30 15.42 -35.07
C ALA A 776 -4.47 16.86 -34.57
N LEU A 777 -4.40 17.06 -33.26
CA LEU A 777 -4.35 18.39 -32.63
C LEU A 777 -2.98 19.04 -32.83
N VAL A 778 -1.91 18.24 -32.69
CA VAL A 778 -0.54 18.66 -33.01
C VAL A 778 -0.03 17.77 -34.14
N ASN A 779 0.56 18.38 -35.15
CA ASN A 779 1.16 17.68 -36.29
C ASN A 779 2.58 18.20 -36.52
N ASN A 780 3.56 17.39 -36.13
CA ASN A 780 4.99 17.57 -36.29
C ASN A 780 5.57 16.43 -37.13
N ASP A 781 4.88 16.06 -38.21
CA ASP A 781 5.20 14.89 -39.04
C ASP A 781 6.20 15.22 -40.17
N GLY A 782 6.96 14.21 -40.57
CA GLY A 782 8.11 14.33 -41.48
C GLY A 782 9.45 14.15 -40.77
N ALA A 783 10.52 14.00 -41.55
CA ALA A 783 11.89 13.97 -41.03
C ALA A 783 12.41 15.41 -40.80
N HIS A 784 13.01 15.70 -39.65
CA HIS A 784 13.59 17.01 -39.35
C HIS A 784 14.71 16.93 -38.29
N SER A 785 14.95 18.03 -37.57
CA SER A 785 15.72 18.06 -36.32
C SER A 785 14.81 18.55 -35.20
N LEU A 786 15.26 18.54 -33.94
CA LEU A 786 14.43 18.82 -32.76
C LEU A 786 13.54 20.07 -32.93
N THR A 787 12.27 19.80 -33.25
CA THR A 787 11.27 20.79 -33.64
C THR A 787 10.10 20.70 -32.68
N THR A 788 9.61 21.86 -32.25
CA THR A 788 8.41 21.98 -31.42
C THR A 788 7.22 22.38 -32.27
N LYS A 789 6.11 21.66 -32.18
CA LYS A 789 4.80 22.10 -32.71
C LYS A 789 3.78 22.14 -31.60
N THR A 790 2.86 23.09 -31.73
CA THR A 790 1.78 23.30 -30.78
C THR A 790 0.42 23.10 -31.43
N GLY A 791 -0.58 22.82 -30.59
CA GLY A 791 -1.98 22.70 -30.97
C GLY A 791 -2.87 23.07 -29.80
N THR A 792 -3.78 23.99 -30.00
CA THR A 792 -4.65 24.53 -28.95
C THR A 792 -6.07 24.02 -29.12
N LYS A 793 -6.64 23.46 -28.06
CA LYS A 793 -8.04 23.00 -28.02
C LYS A 793 -8.72 23.48 -26.74
N PHE A 794 -9.99 23.87 -26.84
CA PHE A 794 -10.81 24.05 -25.64
C PHE A 794 -11.16 22.68 -25.06
N LEU A 795 -10.78 22.44 -23.80
CA LEU A 795 -11.08 21.21 -23.06
C LEU A 795 -11.90 21.54 -21.82
N THR A 796 -12.75 20.61 -21.40
CA THR A 796 -13.42 20.64 -20.09
C THR A 796 -12.45 20.17 -19.00
N ALA A 797 -12.84 20.27 -17.72
CA ALA A 797 -12.09 19.61 -16.65
C ALA A 797 -12.54 18.13 -16.55
N GLY A 798 -11.61 17.19 -16.43
CA GLY A 798 -11.88 15.75 -16.44
C GLY A 798 -10.86 14.95 -17.26
N TYR A 799 -11.15 13.69 -17.57
CA TYR A 799 -10.31 12.89 -18.48
C TYR A 799 -10.70 13.11 -19.93
N HIS A 800 -9.67 13.27 -20.76
CA HIS A 800 -9.76 13.39 -22.21
C HIS A 800 -8.98 12.24 -22.85
N ILE A 801 -9.49 11.64 -23.92
CA ILE A 801 -8.75 10.58 -24.65
C ILE A 801 -7.48 11.21 -25.21
N ILE A 802 -6.34 10.53 -25.06
CA ILE A 802 -5.06 10.94 -25.65
C ILE A 802 -4.45 9.80 -26.45
N ALA A 803 -3.94 10.13 -27.64
CA ALA A 803 -3.01 9.28 -28.34
C ALA A 803 -1.83 10.09 -28.88
N ILE A 804 -0.63 9.51 -28.85
CA ILE A 804 0.61 10.11 -29.35
C ILE A 804 1.28 9.12 -30.29
N THR A 805 1.66 9.57 -31.47
CA THR A 805 2.50 8.78 -32.39
C THR A 805 3.82 9.47 -32.63
N TYR A 806 4.89 8.69 -32.76
CA TYR A 806 6.26 9.14 -33.04
C TYR A 806 6.93 8.15 -33.99
N ALA A 807 7.75 8.64 -34.91
CA ALA A 807 8.67 7.85 -35.71
C ALA A 807 10.03 8.57 -35.75
N GLU A 808 11.08 7.86 -35.34
CA GLU A 808 12.48 8.27 -35.44
C GLU A 808 13.03 7.80 -36.80
N VAL A 809 13.73 8.67 -37.51
CA VAL A 809 14.28 8.41 -38.85
C VAL A 809 15.76 8.03 -38.73
N THR A 810 16.69 8.91 -39.11
CA THR A 810 18.13 8.66 -39.07
C THR A 810 18.84 9.96 -38.72
N GLY A 811 19.56 9.99 -37.61
CA GLY A 811 20.05 11.26 -37.09
C GLY A 811 21.00 11.18 -35.91
N ALA A 812 21.08 12.29 -35.17
CA ALA A 812 21.77 12.38 -33.89
C ALA A 812 20.89 13.21 -32.95
N GLY A 813 20.24 12.51 -32.02
CA GLY A 813 19.11 13.03 -31.26
C GLY A 813 17.90 12.16 -31.54
N GLU A 814 17.50 11.37 -30.55
CA GLU A 814 16.24 10.62 -30.54
C GLU A 814 15.50 10.99 -29.25
N GLU A 815 14.71 12.05 -29.32
CA GLU A 815 13.95 12.66 -28.23
C GLU A 815 12.53 12.98 -28.71
N ILE A 816 11.53 12.29 -28.15
CA ILE A 816 10.18 12.86 -28.07
C ILE A 816 9.84 13.26 -26.64
N SER A 817 9.24 14.43 -26.53
CA SER A 817 8.87 15.05 -25.26
C SER A 817 7.53 15.78 -25.38
N LEU A 818 6.58 15.44 -24.51
CA LEU A 818 5.24 16.03 -24.50
C LEU A 818 5.10 17.09 -23.41
N TYR A 819 4.72 18.30 -23.82
CA TYR A 819 4.49 19.45 -22.94
C TYR A 819 3.05 19.96 -23.06
N TRP A 820 2.62 20.72 -22.06
CA TRP A 820 1.34 21.41 -22.06
C TRP A 820 1.43 22.78 -21.40
N SER A 821 0.45 23.63 -21.70
CA SER A 821 0.22 24.95 -21.12
C SER A 821 -1.26 25.31 -21.30
N ASN A 822 -1.76 26.33 -20.61
CA ASN A 822 -3.13 26.80 -20.81
C ASN A 822 -3.29 28.31 -20.62
N ASN A 823 -4.41 28.84 -21.09
CA ASN A 823 -4.75 30.26 -20.96
C ASN A 823 -5.28 30.67 -19.57
N VAL A 824 -5.27 29.77 -18.58
CA VAL A 824 -5.82 29.98 -17.22
C VAL A 824 -4.76 29.88 -16.12
N GLY A 825 -3.47 29.94 -16.48
CA GLY A 825 -2.35 30.15 -15.55
C GLY A 825 -1.27 29.07 -15.54
N LEU A 826 -1.39 28.00 -16.33
CA LEU A 826 -0.34 26.98 -16.42
C LEU A 826 0.71 27.35 -17.48
N ALA A 827 1.89 27.73 -17.02
CA ALA A 827 3.08 27.89 -17.86
C ALA A 827 3.52 26.55 -18.47
N ARG A 828 4.29 26.61 -19.57
CA ARG A 828 4.77 25.42 -20.30
C ARG A 828 5.58 24.49 -19.39
N GLU A 829 5.07 23.29 -19.13
CA GLU A 829 5.74 22.21 -18.40
C GLU A 829 5.58 20.87 -19.13
N ARG A 830 6.43 19.88 -18.82
CA ARG A 830 6.20 18.49 -19.26
C ARG A 830 4.94 17.96 -18.56
N ILE A 831 4.11 17.21 -19.27
CA ILE A 831 2.91 16.60 -18.64
C ILE A 831 3.38 15.62 -17.54
N PRO A 832 3.01 15.83 -16.26
CA PRO A 832 3.50 14.96 -15.19
C PRO A 832 2.84 13.57 -15.27
N LYS A 833 3.60 12.52 -14.93
CA LYS A 833 3.19 11.12 -15.16
C LYS A 833 1.85 10.70 -14.56
N ASN A 834 1.47 11.31 -13.44
CA ASN A 834 0.23 11.06 -12.72
C ASN A 834 -0.99 11.80 -13.32
N PHE A 835 -0.84 12.41 -14.50
CA PHE A 835 -1.95 12.87 -15.34
C PHE A 835 -2.30 11.89 -16.47
N PHE A 836 -1.50 10.84 -16.72
CA PHE A 836 -1.80 9.81 -17.73
C PHE A 836 -2.48 8.59 -17.12
N SER A 837 -3.56 8.12 -17.74
CA SER A 837 -4.25 6.89 -17.36
C SER A 837 -4.41 5.90 -18.50
N ILE A 838 -4.27 4.60 -18.21
CA ILE A 838 -4.78 3.58 -19.13
C ILE A 838 -6.30 3.48 -18.97
N GLY A 839 -7.01 3.54 -20.10
CA GLY A 839 -8.46 3.51 -20.14
C GLY A 839 -9.01 2.08 -20.22
N ASP A 840 -9.36 1.50 -19.07
CA ASP A 840 -10.48 0.55 -19.04
C ASP A 840 -11.76 1.39 -19.19
N ALA A 841 -12.62 1.06 -20.16
CA ALA A 841 -13.60 2.00 -20.73
C ALA A 841 -14.53 2.68 -19.69
N PHE A 842 -14.41 4.00 -19.55
CA PHE A 842 -15.42 4.86 -18.92
C PHE A 842 -15.78 6.01 -19.84
N VAL A 843 -16.92 5.89 -20.54
CA VAL A 843 -17.64 7.06 -21.03
C VAL A 843 -18.38 7.62 -19.83
N ALA A 844 -17.90 8.72 -19.27
CA ALA A 844 -18.60 9.38 -18.17
C ALA A 844 -19.98 9.86 -18.67
N PRO A 845 -21.10 9.43 -18.05
CA PRO A 845 -22.40 10.03 -18.33
C PRO A 845 -22.35 11.52 -17.96
N THR A 846 -22.86 12.40 -18.81
CA THR A 846 -23.07 13.80 -18.41
C THR A 846 -24.30 13.89 -17.52
N ILE A 847 -24.12 14.17 -16.23
CA ILE A 847 -25.23 14.41 -15.32
C ILE A 847 -26.01 15.67 -15.69
N ASN A 848 -27.33 15.53 -15.81
CA ASN A 848 -28.24 16.63 -16.13
C ASN A 848 -28.35 17.61 -14.96
N SER A 849 -28.43 18.91 -15.26
CA SER A 849 -28.72 19.92 -14.22
C SER A 849 -30.17 19.88 -13.75
N PRO A 850 -30.45 20.21 -12.47
CA PRO A 850 -31.82 20.46 -12.00
C PRO A 850 -32.44 21.67 -12.70
N SER A 851 -33.77 21.75 -12.72
CA SER A 851 -34.52 22.83 -13.39
C SER A 851 -35.56 23.45 -12.45
N SER A 852 -36.18 24.56 -12.87
CA SER A 852 -37.33 25.17 -12.16
C SER A 852 -37.06 25.49 -10.68
N LEU A 853 -35.89 26.03 -10.33
CA LEU A 853 -35.59 26.48 -8.97
C LEU A 853 -36.46 27.68 -8.59
N VAL A 854 -37.20 27.55 -7.50
CA VAL A 854 -38.08 28.57 -6.89
C VAL A 854 -37.68 28.77 -5.42
N ALA A 855 -37.75 30.02 -4.94
CA ALA A 855 -37.56 30.37 -3.53
C ALA A 855 -38.86 30.99 -2.98
N THR A 856 -39.26 30.58 -1.78
CA THR A 856 -40.47 31.07 -1.12
C THR A 856 -40.15 31.41 0.35
N PRO A 857 -40.33 32.67 0.79
CA PRO A 857 -40.21 33.02 2.20
C PRO A 857 -41.22 32.24 3.04
N THR A 858 -40.80 31.67 4.16
CA THR A 858 -41.69 30.92 5.08
C THR A 858 -41.65 31.44 6.52
N ALA A 859 -40.60 32.15 6.90
CA ALA A 859 -40.53 32.96 8.12
C ALA A 859 -39.50 34.08 7.93
N TYR A 860 -39.44 35.04 8.86
CA TYR A 860 -38.51 36.17 8.82
C TYR A 860 -37.03 35.78 8.68
N ASN A 861 -36.65 34.57 9.11
CA ASN A 861 -35.31 34.01 9.00
C ASN A 861 -35.25 32.68 8.22
N LYS A 862 -36.27 32.37 7.41
CA LYS A 862 -36.36 31.11 6.63
C LYS A 862 -36.91 31.29 5.21
N ILE A 863 -36.20 30.71 4.24
CA ILE A 863 -36.61 30.63 2.83
C ILE A 863 -36.64 29.15 2.43
N ASN A 864 -37.76 28.69 1.91
CA ASN A 864 -37.88 27.35 1.34
C ASN A 864 -37.57 27.38 -0.16
N LEU A 865 -36.62 26.57 -0.59
CA LEU A 865 -36.25 26.35 -1.98
C LEU A 865 -36.92 25.08 -2.50
N THR A 866 -37.37 25.07 -3.74
CA THR A 866 -37.91 23.89 -4.45
C THR A 866 -37.41 23.85 -5.88
N TRP A 867 -37.15 22.67 -6.44
CA TRP A 867 -36.71 22.49 -7.83
C TRP A 867 -37.19 21.15 -8.41
N VAL A 868 -37.02 20.98 -9.71
CA VAL A 868 -37.23 19.71 -10.42
C VAL A 868 -35.89 19.01 -10.59
N ASP A 869 -35.85 17.74 -10.21
CA ASP A 869 -34.74 16.83 -10.50
C ASP A 869 -34.84 16.34 -11.95
N ASN A 870 -33.74 16.44 -12.72
CA ASN A 870 -33.63 15.88 -14.07
C ASN A 870 -32.48 14.86 -14.19
N SER A 871 -31.80 14.60 -13.08
CA SER A 871 -30.72 13.62 -12.95
C SER A 871 -31.31 12.24 -12.59
N THR A 872 -30.52 11.19 -12.77
CA THR A 872 -30.88 9.81 -12.38
C THR A 872 -29.73 9.07 -11.70
N ASP A 873 -28.59 9.74 -11.58
CA ASP A 873 -27.31 9.27 -11.04
C ASP A 873 -26.72 10.29 -10.04
N GLU A 874 -27.55 11.24 -9.57
CA GLU A 874 -27.18 12.21 -8.55
C GLU A 874 -27.09 11.59 -7.16
N THR A 875 -26.05 12.02 -6.45
CA THR A 875 -25.82 11.78 -5.02
C THR A 875 -26.33 12.95 -4.16
N GLY A 876 -26.64 14.08 -4.78
CA GLY A 876 -27.14 15.29 -4.11
C GLY A 876 -27.14 16.54 -4.98
N PHE A 877 -27.58 17.67 -4.41
CA PHE A 877 -27.50 19.00 -5.04
C PHE A 877 -26.73 20.00 -4.20
N GLU A 878 -25.75 20.68 -4.80
CA GLU A 878 -25.07 21.81 -4.17
C GLU A 878 -25.88 23.09 -4.34
N ILE A 879 -26.20 23.75 -3.24
CA ILE A 879 -26.88 25.05 -3.20
C ILE A 879 -25.88 26.09 -2.71
N VAL A 880 -25.66 27.12 -3.53
CA VAL A 880 -24.77 28.25 -3.22
C VAL A 880 -25.58 29.56 -3.21
N ARG A 881 -25.25 30.48 -2.31
CA ARG A 881 -25.99 31.73 -2.06
C ARG A 881 -25.08 32.96 -2.11
N SER A 882 -25.64 34.07 -2.56
CA SER A 882 -25.03 35.39 -2.53
C SER A 882 -26.07 36.44 -2.14
N THR A 883 -25.64 37.56 -1.55
CA THR A 883 -26.48 38.77 -1.37
C THR A 883 -26.44 39.69 -2.60
N SER A 884 -25.62 39.36 -3.61
CA SER A 884 -25.53 40.06 -4.89
C SER A 884 -25.62 39.09 -6.07
N LEU A 885 -26.45 39.43 -7.06
CA LEU A 885 -26.70 38.63 -8.26
C LEU A 885 -25.41 38.24 -9.00
N THR A 886 -24.43 39.16 -9.07
CA THR A 886 -23.13 38.99 -9.73
C THR A 886 -21.97 38.77 -8.75
N GLY A 887 -22.24 38.76 -7.45
CA GLY A 887 -21.22 38.59 -6.40
C GLY A 887 -20.69 37.16 -6.29
N THR A 888 -19.72 36.97 -5.39
CA THR A 888 -19.21 35.64 -5.03
C THR A 888 -20.30 34.82 -4.34
N TYR A 889 -20.66 33.69 -4.93
CA TYR A 889 -21.59 32.74 -4.32
C TYR A 889 -20.82 31.81 -3.38
N LEU A 890 -21.30 31.70 -2.15
CA LEU A 890 -20.72 30.82 -1.13
C LEU A 890 -21.64 29.60 -0.91
N PRO A 891 -21.10 28.40 -0.66
CA PRO A 891 -21.91 27.23 -0.34
C PRO A 891 -22.80 27.45 0.89
N VAL A 892 -24.08 27.07 0.75
CA VAL A 892 -25.05 26.99 1.86
C VAL A 892 -25.16 25.57 2.35
N VAL A 893 -25.45 24.64 1.43
CA VAL A 893 -25.72 23.24 1.76
C VAL A 893 -25.46 22.35 0.56
N THR A 894 -25.21 21.07 0.82
CA THR A 894 -25.41 19.99 -0.16
C THR A 894 -26.55 19.11 0.33
N THR A 895 -27.56 18.93 -0.50
CA THR A 895 -28.73 18.08 -0.21
C THR A 895 -28.48 16.63 -0.64
N ALA A 896 -29.33 15.69 -0.22
CA ALA A 896 -29.23 14.29 -0.63
C ALA A 896 -29.78 14.06 -2.06
N ALA A 897 -29.48 12.89 -2.64
CA ALA A 897 -30.05 12.42 -3.90
C ALA A 897 -31.59 12.51 -3.92
N ASN A 898 -32.18 12.74 -5.09
CA ASN A 898 -33.63 12.91 -5.30
C ASN A 898 -34.29 14.02 -4.44
N ALA A 899 -33.52 14.87 -3.76
CA ALA A 899 -34.07 16.01 -3.04
C ALA A 899 -34.64 17.03 -4.02
N ILE A 900 -35.89 17.43 -3.82
CA ILE A 900 -36.60 18.44 -4.63
C ILE A 900 -36.90 19.73 -3.84
N SER A 901 -36.42 19.83 -2.59
CA SER A 901 -36.62 21.00 -1.73
C SER A 901 -35.59 21.12 -0.60
N TYR A 902 -35.37 22.35 -0.11
CA TYR A 902 -34.52 22.65 1.05
C TYR A 902 -34.94 23.96 1.74
N THR A 903 -35.07 23.97 3.07
CA THR A 903 -35.36 25.20 3.83
C THR A 903 -34.08 25.83 4.41
N ASP A 904 -33.60 26.88 3.76
CA ASP A 904 -32.52 27.72 4.29
C ASP A 904 -33.02 28.51 5.51
N SER A 905 -32.25 28.50 6.60
CA SER A 905 -32.68 28.93 7.94
C SER A 905 -31.58 29.70 8.67
N GLY A 906 -31.98 30.58 9.59
CA GLY A 906 -31.03 31.45 10.29
C GLY A 906 -30.58 32.64 9.44
N LEU A 907 -31.40 32.99 8.44
CA LEU A 907 -31.19 34.15 7.58
C LEU A 907 -31.38 35.46 8.33
N ASN A 908 -30.70 36.51 7.87
CA ASN A 908 -30.96 37.86 8.38
C ASN A 908 -32.33 38.32 7.87
N ALA A 909 -33.12 38.92 8.75
CA ALA A 909 -34.39 39.54 8.37
C ALA A 909 -34.18 40.61 7.30
N ASN A 910 -35.20 40.83 6.47
CA ASN A 910 -35.23 41.86 5.42
C ASN A 910 -34.01 41.85 4.45
N THR A 911 -33.35 40.70 4.28
CA THR A 911 -32.15 40.57 3.43
C THR A 911 -32.48 39.83 2.15
N LYS A 912 -32.19 40.43 0.99
CA LYS A 912 -32.36 39.78 -0.32
C LYS A 912 -31.23 38.77 -0.57
N TYR A 913 -31.60 37.57 -0.99
CA TYR A 913 -30.68 36.47 -1.30
C TYR A 913 -30.92 35.91 -2.70
N PHE A 914 -29.84 35.53 -3.37
CA PHE A 914 -29.82 34.87 -4.68
C PHE A 914 -29.23 33.47 -4.53
N TYR A 915 -29.87 32.46 -5.12
CA TYR A 915 -29.50 31.05 -5.00
C TYR A 915 -29.21 30.41 -6.36
N LYS A 916 -28.10 29.68 -6.47
CA LYS A 916 -27.79 28.79 -7.59
C LYS A 916 -27.75 27.35 -7.11
N ILE A 917 -28.10 26.41 -7.99
CA ILE A 917 -28.12 24.98 -7.69
C ILE A 917 -27.48 24.15 -8.81
N ARG A 918 -26.79 23.06 -8.48
CA ARG A 918 -26.31 22.05 -9.45
C ARG A 918 -26.44 20.63 -8.90
N ALA A 919 -26.59 19.65 -9.79
CA ALA A 919 -26.53 18.23 -9.42
C ALA A 919 -25.08 17.78 -9.19
N ILE A 920 -24.92 16.85 -8.25
CA ILE A 920 -23.66 16.21 -7.89
C ILE A 920 -23.84 14.71 -8.16
N GLY A 921 -23.25 14.20 -9.24
CA GLY A 921 -23.37 12.82 -9.66
C GLY A 921 -22.19 11.95 -9.27
N VAL A 922 -22.40 10.63 -9.32
CA VAL A 922 -21.29 9.66 -9.35
C VAL A 922 -20.36 9.89 -10.55
N SER A 923 -20.91 10.49 -11.61
CA SER A 923 -20.28 10.78 -12.90
C SER A 923 -19.62 12.16 -13.02
N GLY A 924 -19.94 13.12 -12.13
CA GLY A 924 -19.42 14.48 -12.22
C GLY A 924 -20.30 15.54 -11.55
N LEU A 925 -20.09 16.82 -11.88
CA LEU A 925 -20.94 17.93 -11.43
C LEU A 925 -21.67 18.54 -12.62
N SER A 926 -22.96 18.80 -12.50
CA SER A 926 -23.69 19.52 -13.54
C SER A 926 -23.29 21.02 -13.56
N PRO A 927 -23.54 21.75 -14.66
CA PRO A 927 -23.56 23.20 -14.65
C PRO A 927 -24.55 23.75 -13.61
N PHE A 928 -24.22 24.88 -12.98
CA PHE A 928 -25.16 25.61 -12.12
C PHE A 928 -26.32 26.18 -12.92
N VAL A 929 -27.54 25.95 -12.43
CA VAL A 929 -28.78 26.55 -12.93
C VAL A 929 -29.24 27.66 -12.00
N PHE A 930 -29.85 28.68 -12.60
CA PHE A 930 -30.28 29.91 -11.94
C PHE A 930 -31.54 30.47 -12.61
N THR A 931 -32.66 30.51 -11.89
CA THR A 931 -33.96 31.03 -12.36
C THR A 931 -34.48 32.14 -11.45
N VAL A 932 -33.64 33.17 -11.24
CA VAL A 932 -33.82 34.33 -10.33
C VAL A 932 -34.78 34.09 -9.14
N PRO A 933 -34.53 33.08 -8.29
CA PRO A 933 -35.46 32.75 -7.22
C PRO A 933 -35.10 33.64 -6.02
N GLU A 934 -35.64 34.86 -6.01
CA GLU A 934 -35.50 35.81 -4.91
C GLU A 934 -36.66 35.71 -3.93
N ALA A 935 -36.37 35.94 -2.65
CA ALA A 935 -37.32 35.84 -1.56
C ALA A 935 -36.94 36.87 -0.47
N ASN A 936 -37.93 37.67 -0.02
CA ASN A 936 -37.82 38.57 1.13
C ASN A 936 -39.10 38.46 2.00
N TYR A 937 -38.99 38.67 3.30
CA TYR A 937 -40.09 38.49 4.26
C TYR A 937 -40.41 39.81 5.00
N PRO A 938 -41.55 40.47 4.71
CA PRO A 938 -41.96 41.70 5.40
C PRO A 938 -42.88 41.45 6.61
N PHE A 939 -42.82 42.34 7.61
CA PHE A 939 -43.84 42.50 8.67
C PHE A 939 -44.52 43.87 8.50
N ASN A 940 -45.79 44.02 8.89
CA ASN A 940 -46.53 45.29 8.74
C ASN A 940 -46.75 46.02 10.09
N ASN A 941 -46.49 47.33 10.09
CA ASN A 941 -46.40 48.19 11.29
C ASN A 941 -47.75 48.55 11.95
N ASN A 942 -48.63 47.60 12.30
CA ASN A 942 -49.91 47.98 12.92
C ASN A 942 -50.58 46.92 13.85
N PHE A 943 -49.88 46.53 14.92
CA PHE A 943 -50.31 45.58 15.98
C PHE A 943 -50.77 44.17 15.54
N ASN A 944 -50.87 43.93 14.24
CA ASN A 944 -51.29 42.68 13.61
C ASN A 944 -50.10 42.01 12.92
N GLU A 945 -50.14 40.69 12.80
CA GLU A 945 -49.25 39.96 11.89
C GLU A 945 -49.62 40.22 10.42
N ALA A 946 -48.64 40.21 9.51
CA ALA A 946 -48.85 40.45 8.07
C ALA A 946 -49.81 39.45 7.40
N ASN A 947 -49.97 38.24 7.99
CA ASN A 947 -50.90 37.21 7.57
C ASN A 947 -52.19 37.15 8.42
N GLY A 948 -52.43 38.14 9.30
CA GLY A 948 -53.69 38.30 10.04
C GLY A 948 -53.94 37.34 11.21
N GLY A 949 -52.91 36.65 11.70
CA GLY A 949 -53.06 35.57 12.70
C GLY A 949 -53.28 36.00 14.16
N ALA A 950 -52.81 37.18 14.56
CA ALA A 950 -52.94 37.68 15.93
C ALA A 950 -52.84 39.22 16.03
N THR A 951 -53.48 39.79 17.06
CA THR A 951 -53.44 41.22 17.40
C THR A 951 -52.92 41.41 18.84
N LEU A 952 -51.99 42.33 19.05
CA LEU A 952 -51.48 42.67 20.39
C LEU A 952 -52.30 43.79 21.05
N SER A 953 -52.78 43.56 22.27
CA SER A 953 -53.49 44.57 23.09
C SER A 953 -52.60 45.15 24.19
N ALA A 954 -52.51 46.47 24.26
CA ALA A 954 -51.67 47.19 25.22
C ALA A 954 -52.24 48.58 25.58
N ASN A 955 -51.75 49.16 26.66
CA ASN A 955 -52.11 50.52 27.10
C ASN A 955 -50.88 51.44 27.07
N SER A 956 -51.06 52.68 26.61
CA SER A 956 -50.07 53.80 26.65
C SER A 956 -48.67 53.57 26.06
N ILE A 957 -48.41 52.44 25.41
CA ILE A 957 -47.14 52.18 24.71
C ILE A 957 -47.06 52.89 23.36
N SER A 958 -45.84 53.29 22.98
CA SER A 958 -45.52 53.83 21.65
C SER A 958 -44.44 52.98 20.98
N PHE A 959 -44.55 52.81 19.66
CA PHE A 959 -43.47 52.21 18.88
C PHE A 959 -42.40 53.26 18.60
N ASN A 960 -41.14 52.88 18.80
CA ASN A 960 -40.01 53.75 18.49
C ASN A 960 -39.81 53.85 16.96
N THR A 961 -40.03 55.05 16.41
CA THR A 961 -40.02 55.32 14.96
C THR A 961 -38.63 55.47 14.36
N ASP A 962 -37.59 55.61 15.18
CA ASP A 962 -36.28 56.13 14.76
C ASP A 962 -35.32 55.01 14.32
N ARG A 963 -35.82 53.78 14.15
CA ARG A 963 -35.06 52.61 13.68
C ARG A 963 -35.83 51.82 12.63
N ALA A 964 -35.19 51.52 11.51
CA ALA A 964 -35.80 50.85 10.36
C ALA A 964 -35.78 49.31 10.48
N GLU A 965 -36.93 48.71 10.18
CA GLU A 965 -37.26 47.30 9.90
C GLU A 965 -36.46 46.15 10.56
N GLY A 966 -37.17 45.34 11.36
CA GLY A 966 -36.77 43.96 11.70
C GLY A 966 -36.90 43.62 13.19
N SER A 967 -36.77 44.61 14.06
CA SER A 967 -36.96 44.46 15.51
C SER A 967 -37.30 45.80 16.14
N HIS A 968 -38.59 46.03 16.44
CA HIS A 968 -39.06 47.23 17.13
C HIS A 968 -39.41 46.88 18.58
N SER A 969 -38.69 47.48 19.53
CA SER A 969 -38.94 47.38 20.96
C SER A 969 -40.24 48.09 21.36
N ILE A 970 -40.99 47.52 22.29
CA ILE A 970 -42.18 48.15 22.85
C ILE A 970 -41.72 49.08 23.98
N GLN A 971 -41.79 50.39 23.77
CA GLN A 971 -41.31 51.33 24.77
C GLN A 971 -42.37 51.55 25.86
N PHE A 972 -42.08 51.05 27.06
CA PHE A 972 -42.82 51.36 28.29
C PHE A 972 -42.34 52.72 28.80
N ASN A 973 -43.23 53.72 28.79
CA ASN A 973 -42.90 55.13 29.03
C ASN A 973 -43.20 55.58 30.46
N ALA A 974 -44.02 54.82 31.21
CA ALA A 974 -44.42 55.15 32.57
C ALA A 974 -44.50 53.91 33.49
N SER A 975 -44.38 54.17 34.79
CA SER A 975 -44.62 53.17 35.85
C SER A 975 -46.10 52.77 35.87
N GLY A 976 -46.41 51.56 35.37
CA GLY A 976 -47.77 51.02 35.28
C GLY A 976 -48.19 50.61 33.87
N ASP A 977 -47.37 50.89 32.86
CA ASP A 977 -47.60 50.42 31.49
C ASP A 977 -47.57 48.88 31.40
N TYR A 978 -48.45 48.31 30.58
CA TYR A 978 -48.58 46.86 30.44
C TYR A 978 -48.97 46.43 29.02
N VAL A 979 -48.47 45.25 28.63
CA VAL A 979 -48.88 44.51 27.44
C VAL A 979 -49.55 43.22 27.92
N THR A 980 -50.78 42.95 27.45
CA THR A 980 -51.49 41.73 27.83
C THR A 980 -51.40 40.71 26.71
N LEU A 981 -50.76 39.57 26.98
CA LEU A 981 -50.88 38.38 26.16
C LEU A 981 -52.16 37.65 26.58
N GLY A 982 -53.25 37.88 25.85
CA GLY A 982 -54.62 37.56 26.26
C GLY A 982 -54.85 36.08 26.61
N ALA A 983 -55.49 35.84 27.76
CA ALA A 983 -55.89 34.52 28.21
C ALA A 983 -57.17 34.04 27.48
N GLY A 984 -56.99 33.48 26.29
CA GLY A 984 -58.08 32.87 25.52
C GLY A 984 -57.62 32.38 24.15
N ASN A 985 -57.36 31.07 24.04
CA ASN A 985 -57.22 30.24 22.82
C ASN A 985 -57.08 31.01 21.47
N ALA A 986 -55.95 30.98 20.76
CA ALA A 986 -54.79 30.10 20.91
C ALA A 986 -53.53 30.66 20.24
N PHE A 987 -52.37 30.48 20.87
CA PHE A 987 -51.14 30.25 20.12
C PHE A 987 -51.18 28.80 19.59
N PRO A 988 -50.91 28.53 18.29
CA PRO A 988 -51.02 27.17 17.75
C PRO A 988 -50.16 26.15 18.51
N SER A 989 -50.81 25.11 19.02
CA SER A 989 -50.19 24.07 19.84
C SER A 989 -49.42 23.06 18.98
N LEU A 990 -48.19 23.42 18.60
CA LEU A 990 -47.21 22.47 18.06
C LEU A 990 -45.96 22.42 18.96
N GLY A 991 -45.66 21.21 19.43
CA GLY A 991 -44.51 20.90 20.30
C GLY A 991 -44.72 21.32 21.77
N GLY A 992 -44.75 20.32 22.67
CA GLY A 992 -44.67 20.55 24.11
C GLY A 992 -43.31 21.12 24.48
N TYR A 993 -43.29 22.35 24.99
CA TYR A 993 -42.10 23.01 25.53
C TYR A 993 -42.46 23.60 26.90
N ASP A 994 -41.72 23.21 27.93
CA ASP A 994 -42.07 23.51 29.33
C ASP A 994 -41.71 24.95 29.77
N LYS A 995 -41.00 25.70 28.91
CA LYS A 995 -40.77 27.15 29.02
C LYS A 995 -40.68 27.77 27.62
N ARG A 996 -41.15 29.00 27.46
CA ARG A 996 -40.99 29.83 26.24
C ARG A 996 -40.63 31.26 26.65
N THR A 997 -39.72 31.89 25.90
CA THR A 997 -39.25 33.26 26.17
C THR A 997 -39.89 34.22 25.16
N VAL A 998 -40.67 35.19 25.63
CA VAL A 998 -41.04 36.37 24.85
C VAL A 998 -39.98 37.43 25.11
N ALA A 999 -39.26 37.86 24.08
CA ALA A 999 -38.31 38.96 24.19
C ALA A 999 -39.05 40.29 24.14
N ILE A 1000 -39.51 40.75 25.30
CA ILE A 1000 -39.89 42.16 25.51
C ILE A 1000 -38.59 42.89 25.86
N TRP A 1001 -38.23 43.89 25.05
CA TRP A 1001 -37.13 44.83 25.28
C TRP A 1001 -37.73 46.20 25.58
#